data_AF-A0A9P8CJR6-F1
#
_entry.id   AF-A0A9P8CJR6-F1
#
_cell.length_a   1.000
_cell.length_b   1.000
_cell.length_c   1.000
_cell.angle_alpha   90.00
_cell.angle_beta   90.00
_cell.angle_gamma   90.00
#
_symmetry.space_group_name_H-M   'P 1'
#
loop_
_entity.id
_entity.type
_entity.pdbx_description
1 polymer ?
#
loop_
_entity_poly.entity_id
_entity_poly.type
_entity_poly.pdbx_seq_one_letter_code
_entity_poly.pdbx_strand_id
1 'polypeptide(L)'
;MAHHVSSQLSRQLLRAAARQPTSTWSCTARCSLAHQRQRQAASASASSVRCFMTTPATHSKLPQDSSQTSSNSSQRPEGSARSSPKSSNPNPKHRRTALLAASSGVLALALAFVEPVPSQQNTEPRQQHEASVKEPQEPSQTPAEPEDQKNTDTGLPFFRLAEVKEHGPKSERPWVTYKGKIYDITDWIPAHPGGEVILRAAGSDIEPYWNIFAIHKSQYVLDILESYCIGHVHPDDLANGQASVEDPFLTDPERDARLRFLTQKPCNAETPADELADSFFTPNDTFYVRNHMWVPVIDNAPDYEISVELPDGEVKKYTIAELQTRFKQHAVTAVLQCSGNRRRDMTEHAKKTNGLQWSVGAISCAKWEGVLLRDVLRDAGVSFEPDPDIQHVQFSGDEAYGASIPIESAIDPRGDVLLAFRMNDQPLPRDHGFPVRVIVPGHVAARCVKWLKKIVISDEESQTSWQRRDYKCFGPNETKQDWDKYKSIQKMPITSAITRTKMRQPEQGEPMVSLEGYAYSGGGREIQRVDVSLDGGHTWDQARLLQDDMKLEQGHQAWCWKRWRYEGHLPAEKEVADAEKHNKERKATFVVKATDDAYNTQPQTYESIYNLRGNLATAWHRVDYEVKDEGKHSKAVVKTKTA
;
A
#
# COMPACT_ATOMS: atom_id res chain seq x y z
N MET A 1 -18.48 32.86 -23.01
CA MET A 1 -19.77 32.26 -23.46
C MET A 1 -19.54 31.62 -24.81
N ALA A 2 -20.13 30.43 -25.03
CA ALA A 2 -20.02 29.58 -26.22
C ALA A 2 -18.67 28.87 -26.45
N HIS A 3 -18.31 27.93 -25.57
CA HIS A 3 -17.59 26.68 -25.90
C HIS A 3 -17.72 25.71 -24.72
N HIS A 4 -18.96 25.39 -24.34
CA HIS A 4 -19.23 24.44 -23.26
C HIS A 4 -20.52 23.66 -23.50
N VAL A 5 -20.72 23.18 -24.74
CA VAL A 5 -21.77 22.22 -25.10
C VAL A 5 -21.28 21.46 -26.36
N SER A 6 -20.43 20.45 -26.22
CA SER A 6 -20.09 19.59 -27.38
C SER A 6 -19.66 18.16 -27.04
N SER A 7 -19.20 17.86 -25.82
CA SER A 7 -18.79 16.48 -25.48
C SER A 7 -19.93 15.57 -25.02
N GLN A 8 -21.06 16.10 -24.51
CA GLN A 8 -22.19 15.29 -24.03
C GLN A 8 -23.26 14.96 -25.09
N LEU A 9 -23.39 15.78 -26.15
CA LEU A 9 -24.41 15.57 -27.20
C LEU A 9 -24.04 14.47 -28.21
N SER A 10 -22.75 14.19 -28.40
CA SER A 10 -22.29 13.13 -29.33
C SER A 10 -22.52 11.70 -28.80
N ARG A 11 -22.77 11.52 -27.49
CA ARG A 11 -23.04 10.19 -26.89
C ARG A 11 -24.52 9.83 -26.78
N GLN A 12 -25.43 10.81 -26.76
CA GLN A 12 -26.87 10.55 -26.78
C GLN A 12 -27.44 10.32 -28.19
N LEU A 13 -26.84 10.89 -29.23
CA LEU A 13 -27.32 10.73 -30.62
C LEU A 13 -27.00 9.36 -31.25
N LEU A 14 -26.06 8.58 -30.70
CA LEU A 14 -25.74 7.22 -31.16
C LEU A 14 -26.60 6.12 -30.53
N ARG A 15 -27.48 6.43 -29.56
CA ARG A 15 -28.41 5.46 -28.94
C ARG A 15 -29.88 5.66 -29.34
N ALA A 16 -30.20 6.69 -30.13
CA ALA A 16 -31.57 6.98 -30.58
C ALA A 16 -31.95 6.35 -31.95
N ALA A 17 -31.01 5.69 -32.64
CA ALA A 17 -31.23 5.13 -33.99
C ALA A 17 -31.59 3.63 -34.02
N ALA A 18 -32.15 3.08 -32.93
CA ALA A 18 -32.60 1.69 -32.90
C ALA A 18 -33.87 1.54 -32.06
N ARG A 19 -34.97 2.16 -32.49
CA ARG A 19 -36.33 1.85 -32.01
C ARG A 19 -37.37 2.44 -32.96
N GLN A 20 -37.92 1.62 -33.84
CA GLN A 20 -39.31 1.73 -34.27
C GLN A 20 -39.91 0.34 -34.55
N PRO A 21 -41.25 0.20 -34.46
CA PRO A 21 -41.91 -1.03 -34.02
C PRO A 21 -42.66 -1.74 -35.15
N THR A 22 -42.81 -3.06 -35.08
CA THR A 22 -43.92 -3.76 -35.75
C THR A 22 -44.44 -4.92 -34.91
N SER A 23 -45.76 -5.04 -34.95
CA SER A 23 -46.64 -5.87 -34.17
C SER A 23 -46.88 -7.26 -34.78
N THR A 24 -47.31 -8.18 -33.91
CA THR A 24 -48.21 -9.33 -34.15
C THR A 24 -47.85 -10.34 -35.23
N TRP A 25 -47.55 -11.60 -34.85
CA TRP A 25 -48.14 -12.81 -35.45
C TRP A 25 -48.12 -13.94 -34.42
N SER A 26 -49.30 -14.49 -34.13
CA SER A 26 -49.52 -15.69 -33.33
C SER A 26 -49.38 -16.94 -34.21
N CYS A 27 -48.74 -18.00 -33.72
CA CYS A 27 -49.24 -19.36 -33.99
C CYS A 27 -48.71 -20.39 -32.97
N THR A 28 -49.69 -21.12 -32.46
CA THR A 28 -49.74 -22.31 -31.60
C THR A 28 -48.66 -23.39 -31.78
N ALA A 29 -48.23 -23.96 -30.65
CA ALA A 29 -48.21 -25.42 -30.46
C ALA A 29 -48.47 -25.76 -28.98
N ARG A 30 -49.53 -26.53 -28.72
CA ARG A 30 -49.91 -27.14 -27.44
C ARG A 30 -49.39 -28.58 -27.39
N CYS A 31 -48.97 -29.01 -26.19
CA CYS A 31 -49.27 -30.29 -25.52
C CYS A 31 -48.66 -30.17 -24.11
N SER A 32 -49.37 -29.93 -22.99
CA SER A 32 -50.34 -30.79 -22.24
C SER A 32 -49.71 -32.14 -21.85
N LEU A 33 -49.74 -32.68 -20.63
CA LEU A 33 -50.61 -32.60 -19.44
C LEU A 33 -49.77 -33.16 -18.25
N ALA A 34 -49.73 -32.53 -17.07
CA ALA A 34 -50.66 -32.61 -15.93
C ALA A 34 -50.35 -33.71 -14.89
N HIS A 35 -50.23 -33.30 -13.62
CA HIS A 35 -51.28 -33.58 -12.64
C HIS A 35 -51.30 -32.54 -11.52
N GLN A 36 -52.49 -32.34 -10.99
CA GLN A 36 -53.00 -31.21 -10.22
C GLN A 36 -53.73 -31.79 -9.00
N ARG A 37 -53.84 -30.94 -7.96
CA ARG A 37 -54.94 -30.82 -6.96
C ARG A 37 -54.63 -31.35 -5.55
N GLN A 38 -55.18 -30.82 -4.46
CA GLN A 38 -55.76 -29.51 -4.04
C GLN A 38 -56.45 -29.79 -2.67
N ARG A 39 -56.49 -28.77 -1.78
CA ARG A 39 -57.51 -28.40 -0.75
C ARG A 39 -56.80 -27.96 0.55
N GLN A 40 -56.85 -26.67 0.96
CA GLN A 40 -57.91 -25.95 1.72
C GLN A 40 -58.18 -26.57 3.10
N ALA A 41 -58.37 -25.88 4.23
CA ALA A 41 -58.31 -24.48 4.67
C ALA A 41 -58.52 -24.46 6.22
N ALA A 42 -58.31 -23.29 6.85
CA ALA A 42 -59.07 -22.70 7.98
C ALA A 42 -58.41 -22.51 9.38
N SER A 43 -58.46 -21.23 9.79
CA SER A 43 -58.80 -20.60 11.10
C SER A 43 -57.85 -20.76 12.29
N ALA A 44 -57.28 -19.64 12.79
CA ALA A 44 -57.72 -18.84 13.95
C ALA A 44 -56.98 -19.30 15.23
N SER A 45 -56.65 -18.53 16.27
CA SER A 45 -56.71 -17.13 16.71
C SER A 45 -56.23 -17.16 18.18
N ALA A 46 -55.65 -16.06 18.68
CA ALA A 46 -55.52 -15.70 20.11
C ALA A 46 -54.51 -16.50 20.97
N SER A 47 -53.88 -15.96 22.00
CA SER A 47 -53.65 -14.60 22.51
C SER A 47 -52.60 -14.71 23.63
N SER A 48 -51.88 -13.60 23.86
CA SER A 48 -51.01 -13.29 25.00
C SER A 48 -51.46 -13.79 26.37
N VAL A 49 -50.51 -14.14 27.26
CA VAL A 49 -50.45 -13.64 28.65
C VAL A 49 -48.99 -13.53 29.11
N ARG A 50 -48.70 -12.39 29.77
CA ARG A 50 -47.45 -11.94 30.41
C ARG A 50 -47.26 -12.52 31.82
N CYS A 51 -46.11 -12.13 32.41
CA CYS A 51 -45.79 -11.97 33.85
C CYS A 51 -44.99 -13.13 34.44
N PHE A 52 -44.00 -12.94 35.31
CA PHE A 52 -43.14 -11.84 35.77
C PHE A 52 -42.20 -12.52 36.81
N MET A 53 -41.05 -11.90 37.11
CA MET A 53 -40.29 -12.04 38.38
C MET A 53 -39.52 -13.35 38.63
N THR A 54 -38.36 -13.43 39.30
CA THR A 54 -37.22 -12.55 39.67
C THR A 54 -36.26 -13.46 40.47
N THR A 55 -34.96 -13.53 40.11
CA THR A 55 -33.76 -13.67 40.98
C THR A 55 -33.62 -14.92 41.91
N PRO A 56 -32.49 -15.13 42.64
CA PRO A 56 -31.16 -15.53 42.13
C PRO A 56 -30.46 -16.66 42.97
N ALA A 57 -29.23 -17.04 42.56
CA ALA A 57 -28.15 -17.69 43.35
C ALA A 57 -28.35 -19.20 43.68
N THR A 58 -27.37 -20.12 43.76
CA THR A 58 -25.97 -20.10 44.20
C THR A 58 -25.25 -21.42 43.80
N HIS A 59 -23.92 -21.36 43.68
CA HIS A 59 -22.86 -22.36 43.97
C HIS A 59 -23.08 -23.89 43.98
N SER A 60 -22.22 -24.62 43.25
CA SER A 60 -21.26 -25.67 43.75
C SER A 60 -20.56 -26.35 42.55
N LYS A 61 -19.24 -26.22 42.37
CA LYS A 61 -18.14 -27.13 42.79
C LYS A 61 -18.34 -28.63 42.45
N LEU A 62 -17.59 -29.07 41.40
CA LEU A 62 -16.66 -30.23 41.24
C LEU A 62 -17.00 -31.58 41.94
N PRO A 63 -16.62 -32.77 41.38
CA PRO A 63 -15.24 -33.09 40.94
C PRO A 63 -15.13 -33.98 39.67
N GLN A 64 -14.07 -33.84 38.85
CA GLN A 64 -12.89 -34.71 38.77
C GLN A 64 -13.05 -36.14 39.31
N ASP A 65 -12.94 -37.11 38.39
CA ASP A 65 -12.48 -38.45 38.73
C ASP A 65 -11.49 -38.94 37.67
N SER A 66 -10.50 -39.71 38.15
CA SER A 66 -9.32 -40.17 37.43
C SER A 66 -9.13 -41.67 37.66
N SER A 67 -8.32 -42.31 36.81
CA SER A 67 -7.86 -43.72 36.85
C SER A 67 -8.72 -44.68 36.00
N GLN A 68 -8.22 -45.74 35.36
CA GLN A 68 -6.87 -46.25 35.06
C GLN A 68 -7.07 -47.39 34.03
N THR A 69 -6.11 -47.53 33.11
CA THR A 69 -5.61 -48.77 32.44
C THR A 69 -6.50 -50.00 32.21
N SER A 70 -6.57 -50.46 30.96
CA SER A 70 -6.44 -51.90 30.64
C SER A 70 -5.98 -52.13 29.19
N SER A 71 -4.92 -52.92 29.05
CA SER A 71 -4.39 -53.53 27.84
C SER A 71 -5.32 -54.58 27.23
N ASN A 72 -5.38 -54.68 25.89
CA ASN A 72 -5.39 -55.99 25.23
C ASN A 72 -5.00 -55.94 23.74
N SER A 73 -4.15 -56.89 23.38
CA SER A 73 -3.62 -57.21 22.04
C SER A 73 -4.55 -58.13 21.24
N SER A 74 -4.57 -58.01 19.90
CA SER A 74 -4.89 -59.08 18.93
C SER A 74 -4.48 -58.58 17.53
N GLN A 75 -3.32 -59.00 17.01
CA GLN A 75 -3.08 -60.09 16.03
C GLN A 75 -3.56 -59.85 14.58
N ARG A 76 -2.57 -59.92 13.67
CA ARG A 76 -2.63 -59.96 12.18
C ARG A 76 -3.21 -61.28 11.64
N PRO A 77 -3.48 -61.39 10.32
CA PRO A 77 -2.52 -61.97 9.34
C PRO A 77 -2.41 -61.09 8.06
N GLU A 78 -1.25 -60.78 7.46
CA GLU A 78 -0.25 -61.54 6.66
C GLU A 78 -0.70 -62.25 5.37
N GLY A 79 0.03 -61.95 4.28
CA GLY A 79 0.13 -62.65 2.99
C GLY A 79 -0.29 -61.77 1.79
N SER A 80 0.46 -61.59 0.70
CA SER A 80 1.73 -62.13 0.20
C SER A 80 2.21 -61.30 -1.01
N ALA A 81 3.52 -61.35 -1.27
CA ALA A 81 4.32 -60.63 -2.26
C ALA A 81 4.14 -61.04 -3.73
N ARG A 82 4.59 -60.16 -4.65
CA ARG A 82 5.41 -60.45 -5.86
C ARG A 82 5.81 -59.14 -6.57
N SER A 83 7.09 -58.75 -6.53
CA SER A 83 8.17 -59.02 -7.49
C SER A 83 8.19 -58.11 -8.74
N SER A 84 9.25 -57.32 -8.85
CA SER A 84 9.66 -56.47 -9.99
C SER A 84 9.91 -57.27 -11.28
N PRO A 85 10.04 -56.56 -12.42
CA PRO A 85 11.37 -56.56 -13.04
C PRO A 85 11.85 -55.22 -13.62
N LYS A 86 13.18 -55.14 -13.77
CA LYS A 86 13.99 -54.12 -14.43
C LYS A 86 13.81 -54.14 -15.97
N SER A 87 13.94 -52.99 -16.62
CA SER A 87 14.31 -52.83 -18.05
C SER A 87 14.51 -51.32 -18.31
N SER A 88 15.76 -50.84 -18.40
CA SER A 88 16.62 -50.69 -19.59
C SER A 88 16.35 -49.42 -20.42
N ASN A 89 17.31 -48.51 -20.35
CA ASN A 89 17.52 -47.36 -21.25
C ASN A 89 17.54 -47.79 -22.74
N PRO A 90 17.17 -46.91 -23.68
CA PRO A 90 18.24 -46.15 -24.35
C PRO A 90 17.92 -44.68 -24.72
N ASN A 91 19.00 -43.92 -24.77
CA ASN A 91 19.17 -42.61 -25.40
C ASN A 91 18.65 -42.56 -26.85
N PRO A 92 18.31 -41.36 -27.36
CA PRO A 92 19.01 -40.94 -28.57
C PRO A 92 19.59 -39.52 -28.48
N LYS A 93 20.84 -39.44 -28.95
CA LYS A 93 21.56 -38.22 -29.29
C LYS A 93 20.93 -37.57 -30.52
N HIS A 94 20.71 -36.27 -30.50
CA HIS A 94 20.88 -35.44 -31.69
C HIS A 94 21.65 -34.17 -31.37
N ARG A 95 22.92 -34.17 -31.81
CA ARG A 95 23.75 -32.99 -32.06
C ARG A 95 23.19 -32.27 -33.30
N ARG A 96 23.03 -30.95 -33.22
CA ARG A 96 23.33 -30.05 -34.35
C ARG A 96 24.20 -28.90 -33.84
N THR A 97 25.39 -28.85 -34.41
CA THR A 97 26.40 -27.81 -34.39
C THR A 97 26.08 -26.69 -35.37
N ALA A 98 26.80 -25.57 -35.20
CA ALA A 98 26.97 -24.38 -36.05
C ALA A 98 26.14 -23.15 -35.61
N LEU A 99 26.68 -21.93 -35.47
CA LEU A 99 28.02 -21.41 -35.72
C LEU A 99 28.20 -20.12 -34.89
N LEU A 100 29.42 -19.89 -34.41
CA LEU A 100 29.90 -18.64 -33.82
C LEU A 100 30.03 -17.55 -34.90
N ALA A 101 29.65 -16.32 -34.57
CA ALA A 101 30.25 -15.11 -35.13
C ALA A 101 30.76 -14.26 -33.96
N ALA A 102 32.08 -14.21 -33.85
CA ALA A 102 32.80 -13.32 -32.96
C ALA A 102 32.89 -11.92 -33.60
N SER A 103 32.70 -10.88 -32.79
CA SER A 103 33.37 -9.60 -33.04
C SER A 103 33.86 -9.05 -31.71
N SER A 104 35.19 -8.97 -31.65
CA SER A 104 36.02 -8.45 -30.59
C SER A 104 35.85 -6.93 -30.45
N GLY A 105 35.85 -6.41 -29.23
CA GLY A 105 35.78 -4.97 -28.97
C GLY A 105 36.30 -4.63 -27.57
N VAL A 106 37.61 -4.38 -27.53
CA VAL A 106 38.52 -4.04 -26.42
C VAL A 106 37.94 -3.15 -25.31
N LEU A 107 38.15 -3.60 -24.07
CA LEU A 107 37.98 -2.88 -22.80
C LEU A 107 39.19 -1.96 -22.56
N ALA A 108 38.97 -0.65 -22.42
CA ALA A 108 39.99 0.29 -21.97
C ALA A 108 39.53 0.98 -20.68
N LEU A 109 40.22 0.69 -19.59
CA LEU A 109 40.17 1.41 -18.32
C LEU A 109 40.71 2.83 -18.51
N ALA A 110 39.95 3.84 -18.09
CA ALA A 110 40.46 5.18 -17.83
C ALA A 110 40.40 5.46 -16.31
N LEU A 111 41.57 5.41 -15.68
CA LEU A 111 41.85 5.93 -14.35
C LEU A 111 41.96 7.45 -14.46
N ALA A 112 41.08 8.20 -13.80
CA ALA A 112 41.23 9.64 -13.62
C ALA A 112 41.86 9.89 -12.24
N PHE A 113 43.07 10.46 -12.28
CA PHE A 113 43.81 10.97 -11.13
C PHE A 113 43.11 12.21 -10.56
N VAL A 114 43.00 12.25 -9.23
CA VAL A 114 42.69 13.44 -8.45
C VAL A 114 44.02 13.96 -7.90
N GLU A 115 44.37 15.20 -8.22
CA GLU A 115 45.40 15.94 -7.49
C GLU A 115 44.78 17.15 -6.76
N PRO A 116 45.35 17.56 -5.61
CA PRO A 116 44.75 18.52 -4.69
C PRO A 116 45.24 19.95 -4.98
N VAL A 117 44.41 20.96 -4.68
CA VAL A 117 44.82 22.37 -4.61
C VAL A 117 44.42 22.96 -3.25
N PRO A 118 45.29 23.77 -2.61
CA PRO A 118 45.32 23.93 -1.16
C PRO A 118 44.52 25.11 -0.63
N SER A 119 44.30 25.06 0.68
CA SER A 119 43.80 26.11 1.57
C SER A 119 44.75 27.31 1.70
N GLN A 120 44.21 28.54 1.66
CA GLN A 120 44.66 29.73 2.43
C GLN A 120 43.46 30.69 2.56
N GLN A 121 42.91 30.91 3.76
CA GLN A 121 43.27 31.89 4.80
C GLN A 121 42.85 33.34 4.53
N ASN A 122 42.06 33.83 5.51
CA ASN A 122 41.63 35.20 5.77
C ASN A 122 42.67 36.29 5.53
N THR A 123 42.21 37.42 4.99
CA THR A 123 42.54 38.76 5.51
C THR A 123 41.46 39.76 5.08
N GLU A 124 40.78 40.38 6.04
CA GLU A 124 40.15 41.71 5.86
C GLU A 124 41.25 42.77 5.66
N PRO A 125 40.91 43.94 5.08
CA PRO A 125 40.80 45.09 5.96
C PRO A 125 39.63 46.06 5.67
N ARG A 126 39.25 46.68 6.78
CA ARG A 126 38.36 47.81 7.04
C ARG A 126 38.59 49.09 6.20
N GLN A 127 37.47 49.83 6.08
CA GLN A 127 37.31 51.30 6.11
C GLN A 127 37.72 52.07 4.84
N GLN A 128 36.99 53.08 4.32
CA GLN A 128 36.19 54.12 4.97
C GLN A 128 35.29 54.84 3.93
N HIS A 129 34.18 55.42 4.42
CA HIS A 129 33.41 56.60 3.96
C HIS A 129 33.69 57.22 2.59
N GLU A 130 32.64 57.45 1.79
CA GLU A 130 32.07 58.80 1.61
C GLU A 130 30.74 58.77 0.84
N ALA A 131 29.78 59.55 1.35
CA ALA A 131 28.47 59.75 0.77
C ALA A 131 28.52 60.87 -0.27
N SER A 132 27.86 60.69 -1.42
CA SER A 132 27.43 61.82 -2.24
C SER A 132 26.11 61.49 -2.92
N VAL A 133 25.07 62.18 -2.47
CA VAL A 133 23.74 62.22 -3.05
C VAL A 133 23.79 63.09 -4.29
N LYS A 134 23.32 62.57 -5.44
CA LYS A 134 22.86 63.38 -6.57
C LYS A 134 21.50 62.85 -7.04
N GLU A 135 20.56 63.78 -7.11
CA GLU A 135 19.18 63.63 -7.58
C GLU A 135 19.07 63.18 -9.05
N PRO A 136 17.90 62.63 -9.44
CA PRO A 136 17.72 61.92 -10.71
C PRO A 136 17.39 62.86 -11.89
N GLN A 137 17.98 62.56 -13.05
CA GLN A 137 17.51 63.05 -14.34
C GLN A 137 16.84 61.88 -15.08
N GLU A 138 15.55 62.03 -15.41
CA GLU A 138 14.90 61.22 -16.44
C GLU A 138 15.47 61.57 -17.83
N PRO A 139 15.58 60.57 -18.70
CA PRO A 139 15.10 60.78 -20.06
C PRO A 139 14.19 59.65 -20.54
N SER A 140 12.99 60.08 -20.91
CA SER A 140 12.06 59.45 -21.85
C SER A 140 12.75 58.89 -23.10
N GLN A 141 12.55 57.59 -23.39
CA GLN A 141 12.48 57.06 -24.76
C GLN A 141 11.45 55.92 -24.83
N THR A 142 10.50 56.08 -25.75
CA THR A 142 9.52 55.09 -26.19
C THR A 142 10.22 53.84 -26.73
N PRO A 143 9.87 52.60 -26.31
CA PRO A 143 10.46 51.40 -26.89
C PRO A 143 9.93 51.13 -28.30
N ALA A 144 10.86 50.95 -29.24
CA ALA A 144 10.62 50.27 -30.51
C ALA A 144 10.24 48.79 -30.28
N GLU A 145 9.46 48.21 -31.20
CA GLU A 145 9.05 46.80 -31.19
C GLU A 145 10.27 45.84 -31.15
N PRO A 146 10.25 44.75 -30.36
CA PRO A 146 11.41 43.86 -30.24
C PRO A 146 11.34 42.70 -31.24
N GLU A 147 12.23 42.69 -32.23
CA GLU A 147 12.49 41.52 -33.10
C GLU A 147 13.45 40.47 -32.49
N ASP A 148 13.80 40.56 -31.20
CA ASP A 148 14.83 39.72 -30.56
C ASP A 148 14.28 38.56 -29.69
N GLN A 149 13.19 37.91 -30.12
CA GLN A 149 12.45 37.01 -29.23
C GLN A 149 12.62 35.51 -29.45
N LYS A 150 13.44 35.02 -30.39
CA LYS A 150 13.55 33.56 -30.64
C LYS A 150 14.96 33.02 -30.43
N ASN A 151 15.04 31.88 -29.74
CA ASN A 151 16.26 31.13 -29.58
C ASN A 151 16.72 30.58 -30.94
N THR A 152 17.93 30.93 -31.37
CA THR A 152 18.49 30.57 -32.68
C THR A 152 18.70 29.08 -32.86
N ASP A 153 18.82 28.31 -31.76
CA ASP A 153 19.06 26.87 -31.81
C ASP A 153 17.76 26.05 -31.89
N THR A 154 16.67 26.54 -31.32
CA THR A 154 15.40 25.80 -31.20
C THR A 154 14.24 26.44 -31.97
N GLY A 155 14.37 27.69 -32.40
CA GLY A 155 13.30 28.46 -33.05
C GLY A 155 12.16 28.87 -32.11
N LEU A 156 12.23 28.50 -30.82
CA LEU A 156 11.22 28.79 -29.81
C LEU A 156 11.45 30.16 -29.16
N PRO A 157 10.39 30.83 -28.70
CA PRO A 157 10.49 32.15 -28.10
C PRO A 157 11.19 32.17 -26.73
N PHE A 158 11.72 33.32 -26.36
CA PHE A 158 12.14 33.65 -24.99
C PHE A 158 11.02 34.37 -24.23
N PHE A 159 10.84 34.03 -22.96
CA PHE A 159 9.90 34.71 -22.06
C PHE A 159 10.59 35.17 -20.78
N ARG A 160 10.07 36.22 -20.15
CA ARG A 160 10.56 36.72 -18.84
C ARG A 160 9.95 35.89 -17.70
N LEU A 161 10.65 35.74 -16.58
CA LEU A 161 10.10 35.08 -15.38
C LEU A 161 8.91 35.85 -14.77
N ALA A 162 8.84 37.17 -14.98
CA ALA A 162 7.68 37.96 -14.58
C ALA A 162 6.41 37.53 -15.32
N GLU A 163 6.53 37.25 -16.63
CA GLU A 163 5.43 36.74 -17.46
C GLU A 163 5.05 35.32 -17.01
N VAL A 164 6.03 34.44 -16.77
CA VAL A 164 5.76 33.09 -16.25
C VAL A 164 4.93 33.14 -14.95
N LYS A 165 5.18 34.10 -14.04
CA LYS A 165 4.40 34.24 -12.80
C LYS A 165 2.93 34.59 -13.03
N GLU A 166 2.58 35.25 -14.13
CA GLU A 166 1.18 35.52 -14.50
C GLU A 166 0.44 34.22 -14.88
N HIS A 167 1.19 33.23 -15.35
CA HIS A 167 0.73 31.87 -15.64
C HIS A 167 0.75 30.96 -14.39
N GLY A 168 0.26 31.49 -13.27
CA GLY A 168 0.20 30.81 -11.97
C GLY A 168 -0.95 29.79 -11.80
N PRO A 169 -1.20 29.30 -10.57
CA PRO A 169 -2.12 28.18 -10.30
C PRO A 169 -3.60 28.42 -10.70
N LYS A 170 -4.01 29.68 -10.85
CA LYS A 170 -5.38 30.08 -11.23
C LYS A 170 -5.50 30.53 -12.68
N SER A 171 -4.41 30.48 -13.45
CA SER A 171 -4.40 30.85 -14.86
C SER A 171 -5.14 29.79 -15.69
N GLU A 172 -5.79 30.20 -16.78
CA GLU A 172 -6.32 29.29 -17.79
C GLU A 172 -5.20 28.54 -18.53
N ARG A 173 -3.98 29.10 -18.51
CA ARG A 173 -2.77 28.51 -19.10
C ARG A 173 -1.64 28.46 -18.09
N PRO A 174 -1.63 27.54 -17.12
CA PRO A 174 -0.58 27.44 -16.12
C PRO A 174 0.76 27.01 -16.76
N TRP A 175 1.82 27.77 -16.49
CA TRP A 175 3.16 27.50 -17.00
C TRP A 175 4.12 27.13 -15.87
N VAL A 176 5.15 26.38 -16.19
CA VAL A 176 6.23 26.06 -15.27
C VAL A 176 7.60 26.20 -15.92
N THR A 177 8.64 26.37 -15.12
CA THR A 177 10.03 26.36 -15.61
C THR A 177 10.77 25.12 -15.15
N TYR A 178 11.71 24.66 -15.97
CA TYR A 178 12.69 23.64 -15.60
C TYR A 178 13.94 23.80 -16.46
N LYS A 179 15.12 23.89 -15.83
CA LYS A 179 16.42 24.00 -16.51
C LYS A 179 16.45 25.06 -17.64
N GLY A 180 15.87 26.23 -17.38
CA GLY A 180 15.86 27.36 -18.33
C GLY A 180 14.88 27.21 -19.50
N LYS A 181 14.00 26.21 -19.50
CA LYS A 181 12.88 26.06 -20.44
C LYS A 181 11.55 26.35 -19.76
N ILE A 182 10.55 26.72 -20.56
CA ILE A 182 9.19 27.04 -20.13
C ILE A 182 8.23 26.06 -20.77
N TYR A 183 7.30 25.57 -19.96
CA TYR A 183 6.36 24.51 -20.32
C TYR A 183 4.94 24.94 -20.03
N ASP A 184 4.06 24.80 -21.01
CA ASP A 184 2.62 24.97 -20.82
C ASP A 184 2.01 23.63 -20.43
N ILE A 185 1.63 23.48 -19.15
CA ILE A 185 1.15 22.20 -18.61
C ILE A 185 -0.37 22.07 -18.63
N THR A 186 -1.09 22.99 -19.29
CA THR A 186 -2.56 23.05 -19.32
C THR A 186 -3.18 21.68 -19.64
N ASP A 187 -2.74 21.08 -20.74
CA ASP A 187 -3.28 19.81 -21.23
C ASP A 187 -2.75 18.59 -20.46
N TRP A 188 -1.70 18.76 -19.65
CA TRP A 188 -1.11 17.68 -18.85
C TRP A 188 -1.78 17.52 -17.49
N ILE A 189 -2.31 18.60 -16.90
CA ILE A 189 -2.90 18.58 -15.55
C ILE A 189 -3.91 17.43 -15.34
N PRO A 190 -4.86 17.16 -16.27
CA PRO A 190 -5.82 16.07 -16.08
C PRO A 190 -5.19 14.67 -16.09
N ALA A 191 -4.03 14.52 -16.73
CA ALA A 191 -3.30 13.27 -16.84
C ALA A 191 -2.21 13.10 -15.76
N HIS A 192 -1.88 14.17 -15.04
CA HIS A 192 -0.83 14.15 -14.04
C HIS A 192 -1.19 13.19 -12.88
N PRO A 193 -0.28 12.27 -12.48
CA PRO A 193 -0.53 11.32 -11.39
C PRO A 193 -0.98 11.93 -10.06
N GLY A 194 -0.50 13.13 -9.73
CA GLY A 194 -0.90 13.87 -8.52
C GLY A 194 -2.11 14.79 -8.72
N GLY A 195 -2.79 14.72 -9.86
CA GLY A 195 -3.88 15.61 -10.23
C GLY A 195 -3.48 17.09 -10.17
N GLU A 196 -4.40 17.92 -9.68
CA GLU A 196 -4.25 19.38 -9.56
C GLU A 196 -3.11 19.82 -8.62
N VAL A 197 -2.49 18.93 -7.85
CA VAL A 197 -1.31 19.27 -7.03
C VAL A 197 -0.19 19.89 -7.88
N ILE A 198 -0.05 19.49 -9.15
CA ILE A 198 0.96 20.07 -10.05
C ILE A 198 0.81 21.58 -10.20
N LEU A 199 -0.41 22.13 -10.04
CA LEU A 199 -0.68 23.56 -10.09
C LEU A 199 0.05 24.35 -9.01
N ARG A 200 0.49 23.72 -7.91
CA ARG A 200 1.32 24.40 -6.90
C ARG A 200 2.64 24.92 -7.46
N ALA A 201 3.17 24.27 -8.49
CA ALA A 201 4.38 24.70 -9.16
C ALA A 201 4.13 25.71 -10.28
N ALA A 202 2.87 25.95 -10.68
CA ALA A 202 2.53 26.88 -11.74
C ALA A 202 3.01 28.30 -11.40
N GLY A 203 3.62 28.96 -12.38
CA GLY A 203 4.28 30.25 -12.25
C GLY A 203 5.69 30.19 -11.63
N SER A 204 6.27 28.99 -11.45
CA SER A 204 7.56 28.81 -10.78
C SER A 204 8.39 27.64 -11.35
N ASP A 205 9.62 27.50 -10.83
CA ASP A 205 10.53 26.40 -11.17
C ASP A 205 10.12 25.09 -10.47
N ILE A 206 10.04 24.00 -11.24
CA ILE A 206 9.65 22.68 -10.73
C ILE A 206 10.81 21.91 -10.11
N GLU A 207 12.07 22.32 -10.34
CA GLU A 207 13.25 21.58 -9.87
C GLU A 207 13.22 21.30 -8.34
N PRO A 208 12.84 22.25 -7.46
CA PRO A 208 12.71 21.98 -6.03
C PRO A 208 11.68 20.89 -5.72
N TYR A 209 10.53 20.88 -6.40
CA TYR A 209 9.51 19.83 -6.24
C TYR A 209 10.03 18.47 -6.72
N TRP A 210 10.81 18.42 -7.79
CA TRP A 210 11.39 17.20 -8.32
C TRP A 210 12.52 16.64 -7.46
N ASN A 211 13.19 17.49 -6.68
CA ASN A 211 14.15 17.06 -5.65
C ASN A 211 13.45 16.31 -4.51
N ILE A 212 12.22 16.68 -4.17
CA ILE A 212 11.37 15.96 -3.22
C ILE A 212 10.83 14.68 -3.86
N PHE A 213 10.22 14.80 -5.04
CA PHE A 213 9.57 13.69 -5.74
C PHE A 213 10.45 13.17 -6.88
N ALA A 214 11.51 12.44 -6.52
CA ALA A 214 12.54 11.99 -7.46
C ALA A 214 12.03 11.12 -8.64
N ILE A 215 10.79 10.60 -8.57
CA ILE A 215 10.14 9.91 -9.70
C ILE A 215 10.09 10.77 -10.98
N HIS A 216 9.98 12.10 -10.82
CA HIS A 216 9.93 13.02 -11.94
C HIS A 216 11.28 13.17 -12.65
N LYS A 217 12.38 12.75 -12.02
CA LYS A 217 13.71 12.74 -12.65
C LYS A 217 13.93 11.56 -13.61
N SER A 218 12.94 10.70 -13.79
CA SER A 218 13.03 9.60 -14.75
C SER A 218 12.96 10.12 -16.19
N GLN A 219 13.67 9.45 -17.12
CA GLN A 219 13.71 9.86 -18.53
C GLN A 219 12.32 9.95 -19.15
N TYR A 220 11.44 9.00 -18.85
CA TYR A 220 10.06 9.00 -19.33
C TYR A 220 9.28 10.29 -18.95
N VAL A 221 9.46 10.80 -17.73
CA VAL A 221 8.81 12.04 -17.30
C VAL A 221 9.43 13.26 -17.98
N LEU A 222 10.75 13.26 -18.18
CA LEU A 222 11.43 14.30 -18.95
C LEU A 222 10.93 14.35 -20.40
N ASP A 223 10.72 13.19 -21.03
CA ASP A 223 10.21 13.09 -22.40
C ASP A 223 8.78 13.64 -22.52
N ILE A 224 7.91 13.35 -21.51
CA ILE A 224 6.57 13.96 -21.44
C ILE A 224 6.70 15.47 -21.29
N LEU A 225 7.49 15.96 -20.33
CA LEU A 225 7.64 17.39 -20.07
C LEU A 225 8.10 18.13 -21.33
N GLU A 226 9.06 17.57 -22.06
CA GLU A 226 9.59 18.18 -23.28
C GLU A 226 8.52 18.39 -24.36
N SER A 227 7.50 17.51 -24.44
CA SER A 227 6.39 17.69 -25.38
C SER A 227 5.51 18.92 -25.11
N TYR A 228 5.61 19.50 -23.92
CA TYR A 228 4.91 20.70 -23.49
C TYR A 228 5.78 21.97 -23.54
N CYS A 229 7.01 21.87 -24.07
CA CYS A 229 7.93 23.00 -24.15
C CYS A 229 7.41 24.06 -25.12
N ILE A 230 7.27 25.30 -24.64
CA ILE A 230 6.80 26.44 -25.44
C ILE A 230 7.87 27.50 -25.66
N GLY A 231 8.97 27.45 -24.91
CA GLY A 231 10.02 28.45 -24.99
C GLY A 231 11.13 28.32 -23.95
N HIS A 232 11.95 29.35 -23.88
CA HIS A 232 13.09 29.46 -23.00
C HIS A 232 12.96 30.65 -22.05
N VAL A 233 13.54 30.53 -20.87
CA VAL A 233 13.71 31.68 -19.97
C VAL A 233 14.71 32.64 -20.60
N HIS A 234 14.36 33.92 -20.64
CA HIS A 234 15.23 34.96 -21.17
C HIS A 234 16.57 35.00 -20.42
N PRO A 235 17.73 35.15 -21.11
CA PRO A 235 19.05 35.12 -20.49
C PRO A 235 19.24 36.04 -19.28
N ASP A 236 18.69 37.26 -19.32
CA ASP A 236 18.79 38.20 -18.19
C ASP A 236 18.15 37.69 -16.89
N ASP A 237 17.15 36.80 -16.98
CA ASP A 237 16.48 36.23 -15.83
C ASP A 237 17.18 34.96 -15.30
N LEU A 238 18.12 34.38 -16.06
CA LEU A 238 18.95 33.24 -15.62
C LEU A 238 20.06 33.66 -14.65
N ALA A 239 20.41 34.96 -14.61
CA ALA A 239 21.46 35.50 -13.73
C ALA A 239 20.99 35.77 -12.30
N ASN A 240 19.67 35.81 -12.05
CA ASN A 240 19.09 36.05 -10.73
C ASN A 240 18.63 34.72 -10.13
N GLY A 241 19.17 34.38 -8.96
CA GLY A 241 19.18 33.04 -8.37
C GLY A 241 17.85 32.27 -8.30
N GLN A 242 17.97 30.95 -8.16
CA GLN A 242 16.88 29.98 -8.00
C GLN A 242 15.81 30.48 -7.01
N ALA A 243 14.57 30.57 -7.49
CA ALA A 243 13.42 30.82 -6.64
C ALA A 243 13.32 29.69 -5.59
N SER A 244 13.34 30.04 -4.31
CA SER A 244 13.10 29.08 -3.22
C SER A 244 11.61 28.73 -3.18
N VAL A 245 11.27 27.47 -3.43
CA VAL A 245 9.92 26.95 -3.21
C VAL A 245 9.68 26.79 -1.71
N GLU A 246 8.53 27.25 -1.22
CA GLU A 246 8.07 26.97 0.14
C GLU A 246 7.94 25.45 0.32
N ASP A 247 8.67 24.88 1.28
CA ASP A 247 8.71 23.44 1.48
C ASP A 247 7.32 22.93 1.91
N PRO A 248 6.63 22.11 1.09
CA PRO A 248 5.26 21.73 1.36
C PRO A 248 5.11 20.81 2.58
N PHE A 249 6.22 20.31 3.13
CA PHE A 249 6.25 19.48 4.35
C PHE A 249 6.56 20.28 5.61
N LEU A 250 6.65 21.61 5.55
CA LEU A 250 6.95 22.44 6.73
C LEU A 250 5.94 22.24 7.87
N THR A 251 4.69 21.97 7.53
CA THR A 251 3.59 21.80 8.48
C THR A 251 3.26 20.33 8.76
N ASP A 252 4.08 19.40 8.27
CA ASP A 252 3.94 18.00 8.64
C ASP A 252 4.08 17.81 10.16
N PRO A 253 3.33 16.88 10.77
CA PRO A 253 3.40 16.64 12.20
C PRO A 253 4.79 16.13 12.63
N GLU A 254 5.14 16.34 13.89
CA GLU A 254 6.25 15.63 14.53
C GLU A 254 5.88 14.15 14.73
N ARG A 255 6.87 13.26 14.65
CA ARG A 255 6.69 11.81 14.79
C ARG A 255 7.62 11.26 15.85
N ASP A 256 7.20 10.15 16.45
CA ASP A 256 7.99 9.45 17.46
C ASP A 256 9.33 8.96 16.86
N ALA A 257 10.42 9.27 17.56
CA ALA A 257 11.78 8.91 17.14
C ALA A 257 12.05 7.40 17.14
N ARG A 258 11.20 6.60 17.81
CA ARG A 258 11.30 5.13 17.81
C ARG A 258 10.97 4.53 16.45
N LEU A 259 10.17 5.21 15.62
CA LEU A 259 9.86 4.75 14.27
C LEU A 259 11.12 4.54 13.44
N ARG A 260 11.13 3.51 12.60
CA ARG A 260 12.21 3.26 11.64
C ARG A 260 11.92 4.01 10.34
N PHE A 261 12.52 5.19 10.19
CA PHE A 261 12.32 6.06 9.02
C PHE A 261 13.03 5.53 7.77
N LEU A 262 12.28 5.45 6.67
CA LEU A 262 12.79 5.17 5.32
C LEU A 262 12.97 6.45 4.52
N THR A 263 12.04 7.40 4.67
CA THR A 263 12.13 8.75 4.09
C THR A 263 11.54 9.77 5.04
N GLN A 264 12.09 10.98 5.06
CA GLN A 264 11.55 12.10 5.83
C GLN A 264 10.48 12.88 5.05
N LYS A 265 10.68 13.07 3.74
CA LYS A 265 9.78 13.86 2.86
C LYS A 265 9.55 13.12 1.53
N PRO A 266 8.33 12.65 1.25
CA PRO A 266 7.24 12.46 2.21
C PRO A 266 7.63 11.47 3.33
N CYS A 267 7.04 11.61 4.52
CA CYS A 267 7.35 10.73 5.65
C CYS A 267 6.90 9.30 5.34
N ASN A 268 7.84 8.36 5.44
CA ASN A 268 7.55 6.93 5.42
C ASN A 268 8.40 6.25 6.49
N ALA A 269 7.76 5.62 7.45
CA ALA A 269 8.41 4.98 8.58
C ALA A 269 7.64 3.74 9.05
N GLU A 270 8.37 2.72 9.50
CA GLU A 270 7.78 1.47 9.96
C GLU A 270 7.79 1.34 11.48
N THR A 271 6.81 0.60 12.00
CA THR A 271 6.80 0.19 13.41
C THR A 271 8.02 -0.68 13.68
N PRO A 272 8.78 -0.43 14.77
CA PRO A 272 9.89 -1.31 15.15
C PRO A 272 9.41 -2.75 15.32
N ALA A 273 10.18 -3.71 14.79
CA ALA A 273 9.79 -5.11 14.81
C ALA A 273 9.51 -5.61 16.25
N ASP A 274 10.38 -5.28 17.20
CA ASP A 274 10.17 -5.65 18.60
C ASP A 274 8.87 -5.09 19.18
N GLU A 275 8.46 -3.87 18.83
CA GLU A 275 7.22 -3.27 19.34
C GLU A 275 5.97 -3.96 18.77
N LEU A 276 6.03 -4.52 17.55
CA LEU A 276 4.95 -5.34 17.01
C LEU A 276 4.68 -6.59 17.86
N ALA A 277 5.67 -7.07 18.64
CA ALA A 277 5.50 -8.18 19.55
C ALA A 277 4.93 -7.76 20.93
N ASP A 278 5.02 -6.48 21.32
CA ASP A 278 4.71 -6.04 22.68
C ASP A 278 3.22 -5.91 22.97
N SER A 279 2.47 -5.38 22.01
CA SER A 279 1.03 -5.10 22.17
C SER A 279 0.23 -5.63 21.00
N PHE A 280 -1.02 -6.02 21.25
CA PHE A 280 -1.95 -6.38 20.19
C PHE A 280 -2.35 -5.16 19.35
N PHE A 281 -2.70 -4.06 20.01
CA PHE A 281 -2.90 -2.77 19.35
C PHE A 281 -1.55 -2.07 19.22
N THR A 282 -1.19 -1.68 18.02
CA THR A 282 -0.04 -0.82 17.79
C THR A 282 -0.37 0.58 18.31
N PRO A 283 0.43 1.16 19.23
CA PRO A 283 0.23 2.53 19.68
C PRO A 283 0.20 3.51 18.52
N ASN A 284 -0.61 4.58 18.62
CA ASN A 284 -0.73 5.58 17.55
C ASN A 284 0.63 6.20 17.17
N ASP A 285 1.50 6.43 18.16
CA ASP A 285 2.81 7.07 17.95
C ASP A 285 3.80 6.19 17.17
N THR A 286 3.61 4.87 17.19
CA THR A 286 4.46 3.91 16.47
C THR A 286 3.73 3.10 15.41
N PHE A 287 2.47 3.44 15.08
CA PHE A 287 1.76 2.88 13.94
C PHE A 287 2.44 3.31 12.65
N TYR A 288 2.71 2.37 11.74
CA TYR A 288 3.51 2.68 10.55
C TYR A 288 2.91 3.84 9.73
N VAL A 289 3.78 4.74 9.26
CA VAL A 289 3.40 5.91 8.47
C VAL A 289 3.80 5.67 7.02
N ARG A 290 2.82 5.75 6.11
CA ARG A 290 3.06 5.78 4.67
C ARG A 290 2.37 7.00 4.08
N ASN A 291 3.16 8.01 3.71
CA ASN A 291 2.68 9.20 3.00
C ASN A 291 3.27 9.24 1.57
N HIS A 292 2.42 9.52 0.59
CA HIS A 292 2.86 9.84 -0.78
C HIS A 292 3.13 11.33 -0.95
N MET A 293 2.39 12.16 -0.20
CA MET A 293 2.42 13.63 -0.25
C MET A 293 2.61 14.20 1.16
N TRP A 294 2.54 15.52 1.33
CA TRP A 294 2.53 16.16 2.65
C TRP A 294 1.23 15.86 3.40
N VAL A 295 1.22 16.14 4.70
CA VAL A 295 0.05 15.96 5.57
C VAL A 295 -0.78 17.23 5.57
N PRO A 296 -2.06 17.21 5.12
CA PRO A 296 -2.95 18.37 5.19
C PRO A 296 -3.05 18.96 6.60
N VAL A 297 -3.26 20.28 6.65
CA VAL A 297 -3.59 21.03 7.87
C VAL A 297 -5.10 21.29 7.82
N ILE A 298 -5.83 20.80 8.81
CA ILE A 298 -7.29 20.93 8.88
C ILE A 298 -7.63 21.55 10.23
N ASP A 299 -7.96 22.84 10.20
CA ASP A 299 -8.14 23.66 11.41
C ASP A 299 -9.49 23.44 12.09
N ASN A 300 -10.53 23.14 11.30
CA ASN A 300 -11.90 22.96 11.79
C ASN A 300 -12.46 21.61 11.33
N ALA A 301 -12.22 20.58 12.14
CA ALA A 301 -12.65 19.22 11.85
C ALA A 301 -14.17 19.03 11.78
N PRO A 302 -15.00 19.58 12.70
CA PRO A 302 -16.46 19.47 12.62
C PRO A 302 -17.06 19.94 11.29
N ASP A 303 -16.54 21.05 10.74
CA ASP A 303 -17.03 21.67 9.50
C ASP A 303 -16.36 21.12 8.24
N TYR A 304 -15.39 20.21 8.39
CA TYR A 304 -14.75 19.58 7.25
C TYR A 304 -15.78 18.76 6.46
N GLU A 305 -15.92 19.10 5.17
CA GLU A 305 -16.94 18.50 4.29
C GLU A 305 -16.33 17.42 3.38
N ILE A 306 -17.01 16.28 3.31
CA ILE A 306 -16.83 15.27 2.26
C ILE A 306 -18.03 15.29 1.31
N SER A 307 -17.81 14.89 0.05
CA SER A 307 -18.88 14.73 -0.93
C SER A 307 -19.01 13.30 -1.45
N VAL A 308 -20.23 12.90 -1.78
CA VAL A 308 -20.59 11.66 -2.49
C VAL A 308 -21.23 12.06 -3.82
N GLU A 309 -20.61 11.70 -4.92
CA GLU A 309 -21.12 11.93 -6.29
C GLU A 309 -21.71 10.63 -6.86
N LEU A 310 -22.95 10.70 -7.33
CA LEU A 310 -23.68 9.61 -7.96
C LEU A 310 -23.43 9.54 -9.47
N PRO A 311 -23.76 8.41 -10.14
CA PRO A 311 -23.51 8.26 -11.58
C PRO A 311 -24.25 9.27 -12.48
N ASP A 312 -25.36 9.85 -11.99
CA ASP A 312 -26.12 10.89 -12.69
C ASP A 312 -25.56 12.32 -12.48
N GLY A 313 -24.49 12.44 -11.67
CA GLY A 313 -23.84 13.70 -11.34
C GLY A 313 -24.45 14.42 -10.12
N GLU A 314 -25.48 13.86 -9.46
CA GLU A 314 -25.95 14.41 -8.20
C GLU A 314 -24.85 14.30 -7.13
N VAL A 315 -24.64 15.37 -6.38
CA VAL A 315 -23.63 15.44 -5.32
C VAL A 315 -24.29 15.70 -3.98
N LYS A 316 -24.12 14.77 -3.05
CA LYS A 316 -24.50 14.95 -1.65
C LYS A 316 -23.28 15.22 -0.78
N LYS A 317 -23.41 16.22 0.09
CA LYS A 317 -22.34 16.68 0.97
C LYS A 317 -22.64 16.32 2.42
N TYR A 318 -21.60 16.05 3.18
CA TYR A 318 -21.67 15.75 4.60
C TYR A 318 -20.53 16.43 5.34
N THR A 319 -20.83 17.16 6.41
CA THR A 319 -19.79 17.58 7.36
C THR A 319 -19.43 16.43 8.30
N ILE A 320 -18.25 16.47 8.93
CA ILE A 320 -17.89 15.47 9.95
C ILE A 320 -18.89 15.49 11.12
N ALA A 321 -19.34 16.67 11.54
CA ALA A 321 -20.36 16.80 12.58
C ALA A 321 -21.69 16.11 12.18
N GLU A 322 -22.13 16.26 10.94
CA GLU A 322 -23.31 15.57 10.42
C GLU A 322 -23.12 14.06 10.38
N LEU A 323 -21.97 13.57 9.92
CA LEU A 323 -21.69 12.13 9.89
C LEU A 323 -21.75 11.54 11.31
N GLN A 324 -21.11 12.19 12.28
CA GLN A 324 -21.05 11.72 13.67
C GLN A 324 -22.40 11.71 14.39
N THR A 325 -23.32 12.60 14.00
CA THR A 325 -24.62 12.78 14.66
C THR A 325 -25.77 12.06 13.97
N ARG A 326 -25.74 11.95 12.64
CA ARG A 326 -26.83 11.34 11.84
C ARG A 326 -26.72 9.82 11.73
N PHE A 327 -25.52 9.27 11.81
CA PHE A 327 -25.28 7.85 11.61
C PHE A 327 -24.83 7.17 12.90
N LYS A 328 -25.17 5.89 13.04
CA LYS A 328 -24.67 5.07 14.14
C LYS A 328 -23.15 4.96 14.02
N GLN A 329 -22.44 5.15 15.13
CA GLN A 329 -21.01 4.89 15.19
C GLN A 329 -20.74 3.41 15.47
N HIS A 330 -19.71 2.88 14.82
CA HIS A 330 -19.24 1.52 14.88
C HIS A 330 -17.75 1.52 15.21
N ALA A 331 -17.34 0.52 15.98
CA ALA A 331 -15.95 0.24 16.24
C ALA A 331 -15.57 -1.10 15.59
N VAL A 332 -14.45 -1.09 14.87
CA VAL A 332 -13.90 -2.25 14.17
C VAL A 332 -12.40 -2.30 14.42
N THR A 333 -11.93 -3.41 14.96
CA THR A 333 -10.50 -3.67 15.06
C THR A 333 -9.99 -4.25 13.76
N ALA A 334 -9.00 -3.61 13.15
CA ALA A 334 -8.48 -4.04 11.86
C ALA A 334 -6.99 -3.75 11.69
N VAL A 335 -6.31 -4.63 10.97
CA VAL A 335 -4.95 -4.43 10.50
C VAL A 335 -4.94 -3.61 9.22
N LEU A 336 -4.01 -2.65 9.15
CA LEU A 336 -3.58 -2.08 7.88
C LEU A 336 -2.21 -2.67 7.52
N GLN A 337 -2.10 -3.23 6.31
CA GLN A 337 -0.85 -3.72 5.77
C GLN A 337 -0.54 -3.02 4.44
N CYS A 338 0.66 -2.47 4.33
CA CYS A 338 1.17 -1.97 3.06
C CYS A 338 1.47 -3.14 2.11
N SER A 339 1.15 -3.02 0.82
CA SER A 339 1.53 -4.01 -0.21
C SER A 339 3.03 -4.25 -0.27
N GLY A 340 3.82 -3.24 0.11
CA GLY A 340 5.27 -3.29 0.14
C GLY A 340 5.87 -3.82 1.44
N ASN A 341 5.07 -4.27 2.41
CA ASN A 341 5.60 -4.90 3.61
C ASN A 341 6.54 -6.05 3.22
N ARG A 342 7.72 -6.11 3.84
CA ARG A 342 8.79 -7.09 3.53
C ARG A 342 9.37 -6.98 2.12
N ARG A 343 9.25 -5.82 1.46
CA ARG A 343 9.90 -5.57 0.15
C ARG A 343 11.41 -5.79 0.22
N ARG A 344 12.05 -5.42 1.33
CA ARG A 344 13.49 -5.64 1.55
C ARG A 344 13.86 -7.11 1.40
N ASP A 345 13.12 -8.02 2.04
CA ASP A 345 13.36 -9.47 1.95
C ASP A 345 13.32 -9.95 0.50
N MET A 346 12.36 -9.47 -0.31
CA MET A 346 12.31 -9.81 -1.74
C MET A 346 13.50 -9.25 -2.52
N THR A 347 13.96 -8.04 -2.20
CA THR A 347 15.15 -7.44 -2.81
C THR A 347 16.41 -8.24 -2.50
N GLU A 348 16.57 -8.65 -1.25
CA GLU A 348 17.77 -9.34 -0.74
C GLU A 348 17.82 -10.79 -1.21
N HIS A 349 16.68 -11.50 -1.24
CA HIS A 349 16.62 -12.92 -1.54
C HIS A 349 16.21 -13.25 -2.98
N ALA A 350 15.83 -12.28 -3.81
CA ALA A 350 15.54 -12.54 -5.22
C ALA A 350 16.32 -11.59 -6.14
N LYS A 351 15.76 -10.40 -6.41
CA LYS A 351 16.34 -9.40 -7.31
C LYS A 351 15.94 -8.01 -6.84
N LYS A 352 16.70 -6.99 -7.25
CA LYS A 352 16.41 -5.59 -6.94
C LYS A 352 14.97 -5.21 -7.29
N THR A 353 14.20 -4.78 -6.30
CA THR A 353 12.84 -4.24 -6.47
C THR A 353 12.84 -2.72 -6.49
N ASN A 354 11.76 -2.14 -7.01
CA ASN A 354 11.51 -0.71 -7.04
C ASN A 354 10.54 -0.32 -5.93
N GLY A 355 10.95 0.60 -5.06
CA GLY A 355 10.13 1.16 -3.99
C GLY A 355 10.85 1.21 -2.64
N LEU A 356 10.14 1.71 -1.63
CA LEU A 356 10.64 1.81 -0.26
C LEU A 356 10.97 0.42 0.30
N GLN A 357 12.18 0.24 0.83
CA GLN A 357 12.70 -1.05 1.30
C GLN A 357 12.25 -1.35 2.74
N TRP A 358 10.94 -1.50 2.91
CA TRP A 358 10.28 -1.91 4.16
C TRP A 358 10.81 -3.26 4.64
N SER A 359 11.04 -3.37 5.95
CA SER A 359 11.22 -4.64 6.64
C SER A 359 9.85 -5.22 6.98
N VAL A 360 9.73 -5.90 8.13
CA VAL A 360 8.51 -6.56 8.61
C VAL A 360 7.49 -5.59 9.22
N GLY A 361 7.83 -4.29 9.31
CA GLY A 361 7.12 -3.28 10.10
C GLY A 361 6.08 -2.44 9.36
N ALA A 362 5.84 -2.68 8.07
CA ALA A 362 4.83 -1.94 7.29
C ALA A 362 3.42 -2.52 7.45
N ILE A 363 3.07 -2.81 8.70
CA ILE A 363 1.83 -3.43 9.15
C ILE A 363 1.56 -3.01 10.60
N SER A 364 0.33 -2.67 10.94
CA SER A 364 -0.07 -2.33 12.31
C SER A 364 -1.55 -2.61 12.53
N CYS A 365 -1.94 -2.84 13.80
CA CYS A 365 -3.32 -3.11 14.19
C CYS A 365 -3.85 -2.00 15.09
N ALA A 366 -5.07 -1.53 14.83
CA ALA A 366 -5.73 -0.53 15.65
C ALA A 366 -7.24 -0.80 15.74
N LYS A 367 -7.85 -0.26 16.80
CA LYS A 367 -9.30 -0.08 16.88
C LYS A 367 -9.68 1.18 16.10
N TRP A 368 -10.56 1.07 15.12
CA TRP A 368 -11.05 2.17 14.31
C TRP A 368 -12.50 2.46 14.67
N GLU A 369 -12.86 3.72 14.88
CA GLU A 369 -14.25 4.10 15.17
C GLU A 369 -14.74 5.16 14.20
N GLY A 370 -15.96 5.00 13.71
CA GLY A 370 -16.60 5.91 12.76
C GLY A 370 -17.95 5.38 12.28
N VAL A 371 -18.37 5.79 11.08
CA VAL A 371 -19.66 5.39 10.51
C VAL A 371 -19.46 4.39 9.37
N LEU A 372 -20.40 3.47 9.18
CA LEU A 372 -20.33 2.51 8.06
C LEU A 372 -20.50 3.25 6.74
N LEU A 373 -19.55 3.04 5.81
CA LEU A 373 -19.64 3.58 4.45
C LEU A 373 -20.95 3.15 3.78
N ARG A 374 -21.36 1.89 3.97
CA ARG A 374 -22.63 1.35 3.48
C ARG A 374 -23.83 2.22 3.87
N ASP A 375 -23.87 2.75 5.09
CA ASP A 375 -25.02 3.56 5.53
C ASP A 375 -24.99 4.96 4.92
N VAL A 376 -23.81 5.55 4.77
CA VAL A 376 -23.63 6.84 4.06
C VAL A 376 -23.98 6.72 2.58
N LEU A 377 -23.60 5.62 1.92
CA LEU A 377 -23.96 5.36 0.52
C LEU A 377 -25.47 5.19 0.35
N ARG A 378 -26.13 4.47 1.28
CA ARG A 378 -27.59 4.32 1.28
C ARG A 378 -28.29 5.65 1.45
N ASP A 379 -27.84 6.49 2.39
CA ASP A 379 -28.38 7.84 2.59
C ASP A 379 -28.12 8.74 1.38
N ALA A 380 -27.00 8.54 0.68
CA ALA A 380 -26.70 9.24 -0.56
C ALA A 380 -27.57 8.81 -1.75
N GLY A 381 -28.40 7.77 -1.62
CA GLY A 381 -29.29 7.32 -2.70
C GLY A 381 -28.67 6.24 -3.59
N VAL A 382 -27.52 5.66 -3.21
CA VAL A 382 -26.91 4.56 -3.97
C VAL A 382 -27.79 3.32 -3.90
N SER A 383 -28.17 2.80 -5.07
CA SER A 383 -28.86 1.51 -5.18
C SER A 383 -27.92 0.35 -4.81
N PHE A 384 -28.44 -0.63 -4.07
CA PHE A 384 -27.72 -1.86 -3.75
C PHE A 384 -28.13 -3.05 -4.62
N GLU A 385 -29.02 -2.82 -5.57
CA GLU A 385 -29.30 -3.78 -6.64
C GLU A 385 -28.15 -3.78 -7.67
N PRO A 386 -27.88 -4.89 -8.35
CA PRO A 386 -26.86 -4.94 -9.40
C PRO A 386 -27.14 -3.91 -10.51
N ASP A 387 -26.18 -3.04 -10.77
CA ASP A 387 -26.28 -1.97 -11.76
C ASP A 387 -24.93 -1.79 -12.48
N PRO A 388 -24.86 -1.89 -13.82
CA PRO A 388 -23.61 -1.73 -14.56
C PRO A 388 -22.96 -0.36 -14.39
N ASP A 389 -23.71 0.68 -14.00
CA ASP A 389 -23.21 2.03 -13.76
C ASP A 389 -22.66 2.20 -12.32
N ILE A 390 -22.86 1.19 -11.45
CA ILE A 390 -22.43 1.15 -10.05
C ILE A 390 -21.58 -0.11 -9.82
N GLN A 391 -20.28 -0.02 -10.11
CA GLN A 391 -19.35 -1.16 -9.97
C GLN A 391 -18.23 -0.89 -8.95
N HIS A 392 -17.93 0.38 -8.69
CA HIS A 392 -16.82 0.83 -7.88
C HIS A 392 -17.19 2.03 -7.03
N VAL A 393 -16.53 2.13 -5.88
CA VAL A 393 -16.49 3.33 -5.04
C VAL A 393 -15.08 3.88 -5.09
N GLN A 394 -14.93 5.05 -5.68
CA GLN A 394 -13.66 5.77 -5.78
C GLN A 394 -13.54 6.76 -4.63
N PHE A 395 -12.34 6.90 -4.07
CA PHE A 395 -12.02 7.77 -2.97
C PHE A 395 -10.87 8.70 -3.37
N SER A 396 -11.00 9.97 -3.01
CA SER A 396 -9.92 10.97 -3.16
C SER A 396 -9.68 11.68 -1.84
N GLY A 397 -8.41 11.77 -1.44
CA GLY A 397 -7.95 12.57 -0.31
C GLY A 397 -7.71 14.02 -0.70
N ASP A 398 -7.64 14.89 0.30
CA ASP A 398 -7.38 16.33 0.15
C ASP A 398 -5.99 16.64 -0.44
N GLU A 399 -5.05 15.72 -0.27
CA GLU A 399 -3.70 15.73 -0.84
C GLU A 399 -3.62 15.12 -2.25
N ALA A 400 -4.78 14.90 -2.88
CA ALA A 400 -4.98 14.32 -4.22
C ALA A 400 -4.66 12.83 -4.39
N TYR A 401 -4.27 12.11 -3.34
CA TYR A 401 -4.19 10.65 -3.40
C TYR A 401 -5.58 10.06 -3.68
N GLY A 402 -5.67 9.05 -4.53
CA GLY A 402 -6.93 8.35 -4.75
C GLY A 402 -6.77 6.86 -4.98
N ALA A 403 -7.86 6.14 -4.74
CA ALA A 403 -7.98 4.70 -4.91
C ALA A 403 -9.45 4.31 -5.10
N SER A 404 -9.73 3.05 -5.41
CA SER A 404 -11.10 2.54 -5.40
C SER A 404 -11.19 1.11 -4.89
N ILE A 405 -12.38 0.77 -4.40
CA ILE A 405 -12.78 -0.60 -4.07
C ILE A 405 -13.97 -1.02 -4.94
N PRO A 406 -14.17 -2.33 -5.18
CA PRO A 406 -15.41 -2.82 -5.78
C PRO A 406 -16.63 -2.43 -4.93
N ILE A 407 -17.76 -2.13 -5.58
CA ILE A 407 -19.01 -1.82 -4.88
C ILE A 407 -19.42 -2.93 -3.92
N GLU A 408 -19.22 -4.19 -4.30
CA GLU A 408 -19.50 -5.36 -3.46
C GLU A 408 -18.79 -5.31 -2.10
N SER A 409 -17.56 -4.78 -2.05
CA SER A 409 -16.82 -4.60 -0.80
C SER A 409 -17.41 -3.46 0.03
N ALA A 410 -17.78 -2.35 -0.62
CA ALA A 410 -18.32 -1.17 0.04
C ALA A 410 -19.71 -1.41 0.66
N ILE A 411 -20.52 -2.25 0.01
CA ILE A 411 -21.88 -2.55 0.43
C ILE A 411 -22.01 -3.90 1.14
N ASP A 412 -20.97 -4.72 1.32
CA ASP A 412 -21.12 -5.96 2.08
C ASP A 412 -21.56 -5.65 3.52
N PRO A 413 -22.73 -6.14 3.99
CA PRO A 413 -23.17 -5.93 5.37
C PRO A 413 -22.21 -6.53 6.42
N ARG A 414 -21.31 -7.43 6.01
CA ARG A 414 -20.25 -8.01 6.84
C ARG A 414 -18.86 -7.48 6.49
N GLY A 415 -18.76 -6.44 5.66
CA GLY A 415 -17.48 -5.92 5.17
C GLY A 415 -16.83 -4.88 6.08
N ASP A 416 -17.59 -4.29 7.01
CA ASP A 416 -17.09 -3.34 8.02
C ASP A 416 -16.30 -2.14 7.46
N VAL A 417 -16.62 -1.69 6.25
CA VAL A 417 -15.97 -0.52 5.66
C VAL A 417 -16.42 0.74 6.40
N LEU A 418 -15.47 1.47 6.98
CA LEU A 418 -15.74 2.66 7.81
C LEU A 418 -15.25 3.93 7.14
N LEU A 419 -15.98 5.01 7.37
CA LEU A 419 -15.44 6.36 7.44
C LEU A 419 -15.05 6.61 8.90
N ALA A 420 -13.78 6.41 9.23
CA ALA A 420 -13.26 6.46 10.59
C ALA A 420 -12.86 7.89 10.98
N PHE A 421 -13.14 8.26 12.23
CA PHE A 421 -12.77 9.54 12.86
C PHE A 421 -11.81 9.35 14.05
N ARG A 422 -11.78 8.15 14.61
CA ARG A 422 -10.99 7.79 15.79
C ARG A 422 -10.17 6.53 15.56
N MET A 423 -9.04 6.46 16.24
CA MET A 423 -8.06 5.40 16.19
C MET A 423 -7.53 5.15 17.61
N ASN A 424 -7.68 3.91 18.09
CA ASN A 424 -7.33 3.50 19.45
C ASN A 424 -7.93 4.43 20.52
N ASP A 425 -9.24 4.64 20.44
CA ASP A 425 -10.00 5.48 21.39
C ASP A 425 -9.52 6.94 21.50
N GLN A 426 -8.81 7.44 20.48
CA GLN A 426 -8.39 8.84 20.35
C GLN A 426 -8.84 9.39 19.00
N PRO A 427 -9.00 10.72 18.83
CA PRO A 427 -9.11 11.32 17.50
C PRO A 427 -7.99 10.82 16.59
N LEU A 428 -8.27 10.67 15.29
CA LEU A 428 -7.24 10.31 14.32
C LEU A 428 -6.02 11.23 14.45
N PRO A 429 -4.79 10.70 14.56
CA PRO A 429 -3.60 11.52 14.38
C PRO A 429 -3.53 12.08 12.95
N ARG A 430 -2.88 13.24 12.78
CA ARG A 430 -2.76 13.89 11.46
C ARG A 430 -2.15 12.99 10.40
N ASP A 431 -1.06 12.26 10.70
CA ASP A 431 -0.43 11.30 9.78
C ASP A 431 -1.36 10.15 9.35
N HIS A 432 -2.38 9.87 10.15
CA HIS A 432 -3.31 8.77 9.92
C HIS A 432 -4.66 9.23 9.36
N GLY A 433 -4.78 10.49 8.93
CA GLY A 433 -5.93 10.95 8.15
C GLY A 433 -6.96 11.76 8.92
N PHE A 434 -6.58 12.46 10.00
CA PHE A 434 -7.46 13.43 10.64
C PHE A 434 -8.08 14.40 9.62
N PRO A 435 -9.39 14.70 9.65
CA PRO A 435 -10.38 14.24 10.63
C PRO A 435 -11.10 12.95 10.21
N VAL A 436 -10.97 12.52 8.96
CA VAL A 436 -11.66 11.34 8.43
C VAL A 436 -10.80 10.56 7.44
N ARG A 437 -10.84 9.24 7.56
CA ARG A 437 -10.26 8.32 6.58
C ARG A 437 -11.21 7.19 6.24
N VAL A 438 -10.96 6.55 5.11
CA VAL A 438 -11.55 5.24 4.79
C VAL A 438 -10.74 4.16 5.51
N ILE A 439 -11.44 3.19 6.10
CA ILE A 439 -10.90 1.90 6.54
C ILE A 439 -11.63 0.80 5.77
N VAL A 440 -10.87 -0.02 5.03
CA VAL A 440 -11.40 -1.16 4.27
C VAL A 440 -10.76 -2.44 4.83
N PRO A 441 -11.37 -3.07 5.83
CA PRO A 441 -10.79 -4.26 6.46
C PRO A 441 -10.47 -5.37 5.46
N GLY A 442 -9.38 -6.10 5.72
CA GLY A 442 -8.94 -7.20 4.84
C GLY A 442 -8.31 -6.78 3.51
N HIS A 443 -8.35 -5.51 3.13
CA HIS A 443 -7.78 -4.99 1.89
C HIS A 443 -6.37 -4.42 2.13
N VAL A 444 -5.62 -4.23 1.04
CA VAL A 444 -4.36 -3.51 1.07
C VAL A 444 -4.59 -2.07 1.56
N ALA A 445 -3.72 -1.60 2.45
CA ALA A 445 -3.87 -0.27 3.08
C ALA A 445 -3.88 0.89 2.07
N ALA A 446 -3.39 0.69 0.85
CA ALA A 446 -3.47 1.65 -0.25
C ALA A 446 -4.91 2.04 -0.63
N ARG A 447 -5.92 1.23 -0.28
CA ARG A 447 -7.34 1.54 -0.51
C ARG A 447 -7.99 2.29 0.66
N CYS A 448 -7.31 2.38 1.79
CA CYS A 448 -7.76 3.08 2.99
C CYS A 448 -7.35 4.56 2.90
N VAL A 449 -7.95 5.31 1.98
CA VAL A 449 -7.61 6.71 1.69
C VAL A 449 -7.72 7.57 2.94
N LYS A 450 -6.68 8.36 3.22
CA LYS A 450 -6.60 9.30 4.34
C LYS A 450 -7.08 10.67 3.90
N TRP A 451 -7.42 11.53 4.88
CA TRP A 451 -7.87 12.90 4.64
C TRP A 451 -8.97 12.95 3.57
N LEU A 452 -9.95 12.03 3.70
CA LEU A 452 -10.92 11.74 2.65
C LEU A 452 -11.72 13.00 2.32
N LYS A 453 -11.73 13.39 1.05
CA LYS A 453 -12.45 14.57 0.55
C LYS A 453 -13.64 14.24 -0.32
N LYS A 454 -13.51 13.23 -1.19
CA LYS A 454 -14.52 12.91 -2.21
C LYS A 454 -14.71 11.40 -2.35
N ILE A 455 -15.97 10.99 -2.51
CA ILE A 455 -16.42 9.66 -2.86
C ILE A 455 -17.15 9.76 -4.20
N VAL A 456 -16.81 8.91 -5.17
CA VAL A 456 -17.49 8.85 -6.47
C VAL A 456 -17.95 7.43 -6.74
N ILE A 457 -19.22 7.29 -7.13
CA ILE A 457 -19.80 6.03 -7.58
C ILE A 457 -19.63 5.93 -9.10
N SER A 458 -19.05 4.83 -9.56
CA SER A 458 -18.69 4.67 -10.97
C SER A 458 -18.75 3.21 -11.41
N ASP A 459 -18.91 3.01 -12.71
CA ASP A 459 -18.72 1.76 -13.45
C ASP A 459 -17.25 1.31 -13.55
N GLU A 460 -16.30 2.21 -13.30
CA GLU A 460 -14.86 1.95 -13.44
C GLU A 460 -14.07 2.14 -12.13
N GLU A 461 -12.91 1.46 -12.06
CA GLU A 461 -11.90 1.76 -11.04
C GLU A 461 -11.47 3.24 -11.09
N SER A 462 -10.94 3.75 -9.97
CA SER A 462 -10.27 5.05 -9.94
C SER A 462 -9.20 5.12 -11.03
N GLN A 463 -9.20 6.21 -11.79
CA GLN A 463 -8.25 6.44 -12.88
C GLN A 463 -6.91 7.01 -12.39
N THR A 464 -6.75 7.21 -11.08
CA THR A 464 -5.50 7.69 -10.50
C THR A 464 -4.33 6.75 -10.78
N SER A 465 -3.12 7.32 -10.90
CA SER A 465 -1.91 6.53 -11.16
C SER A 465 -1.66 5.48 -10.06
N TRP A 466 -1.98 5.76 -8.80
CA TRP A 466 -1.83 4.78 -7.72
C TRP A 466 -2.75 3.56 -7.86
N GLN A 467 -3.95 3.73 -8.43
CA GLN A 467 -4.84 2.61 -8.72
C GLN A 467 -4.45 1.90 -10.02
N ARG A 468 -4.25 2.66 -11.11
CA ARG A 468 -4.04 2.11 -12.47
C ARG A 468 -2.62 1.65 -12.74
N ARG A 469 -1.63 2.36 -12.21
CA ARG A 469 -0.19 2.26 -12.54
C ARG A 469 0.70 2.01 -11.31
N ASP A 470 0.12 1.63 -10.17
CA ASP A 470 0.85 1.09 -9.01
C ASP A 470 0.00 0.00 -8.33
N TYR A 471 0.53 -0.60 -7.25
CA TYR A 471 -0.20 -1.57 -6.41
C TYR A 471 -0.82 -2.73 -7.20
N LYS A 472 -0.06 -3.23 -8.18
CA LYS A 472 -0.30 -4.48 -8.91
C LYS A 472 0.85 -5.46 -8.67
N CYS A 473 0.59 -6.74 -8.93
CA CYS A 473 1.59 -7.80 -8.84
C CYS A 473 1.75 -8.45 -10.21
N PHE A 474 2.97 -8.40 -10.75
CA PHE A 474 3.31 -8.92 -12.08
C PHE A 474 3.96 -10.30 -11.98
N GLY A 475 4.00 -11.03 -13.08
CA GLY A 475 4.78 -12.27 -13.16
C GLY A 475 6.29 -12.02 -12.99
N PRO A 476 7.05 -12.99 -12.43
CA PRO A 476 8.49 -12.84 -12.17
C PRO A 476 9.36 -12.69 -13.42
N ASN A 477 8.83 -13.06 -14.59
CA ASN A 477 9.47 -12.91 -15.89
C ASN A 477 9.17 -11.56 -16.58
N GLU A 478 8.25 -10.74 -16.06
CA GLU A 478 7.85 -9.49 -16.70
C GLU A 478 8.81 -8.34 -16.35
N THR A 479 9.74 -8.07 -17.26
CA THR A 479 10.69 -6.95 -17.14
C THR A 479 10.08 -5.61 -17.55
N LYS A 480 9.09 -5.62 -18.45
CA LYS A 480 8.26 -4.46 -18.83
C LYS A 480 6.83 -4.69 -18.37
N GLN A 481 6.32 -3.81 -17.52
CA GLN A 481 5.02 -4.01 -16.87
C GLN A 481 3.87 -3.63 -17.80
N ASP A 482 2.98 -4.60 -18.07
CA ASP A 482 1.68 -4.34 -18.66
C ASP A 482 0.65 -4.13 -17.55
N TRP A 483 0.42 -2.86 -17.23
CA TRP A 483 -0.46 -2.45 -16.14
C TRP A 483 -1.93 -2.80 -16.39
N ASP A 484 -2.39 -2.88 -17.64
CA ASP A 484 -3.80 -3.11 -17.95
C ASP A 484 -4.14 -4.61 -17.97
N LYS A 485 -3.13 -5.48 -18.14
CA LYS A 485 -3.27 -6.94 -18.02
C LYS A 485 -3.58 -7.43 -16.60
N TYR A 486 -3.07 -6.75 -15.57
CA TYR A 486 -3.22 -7.19 -14.18
C TYR A 486 -4.25 -6.37 -13.42
N LYS A 487 -4.93 -7.02 -12.46
CA LYS A 487 -5.87 -6.35 -11.57
C LYS A 487 -5.14 -5.62 -10.44
N SER A 488 -5.74 -4.54 -9.98
CA SER A 488 -5.32 -3.81 -8.78
C SER A 488 -5.40 -4.71 -7.55
N ILE A 489 -4.37 -4.68 -6.67
CA ILE A 489 -4.40 -5.43 -5.41
C ILE A 489 -5.57 -4.89 -4.57
N GLN A 490 -6.44 -5.79 -4.14
CA GLN A 490 -7.57 -5.50 -3.25
C GLN A 490 -7.34 -6.25 -1.93
N LYS A 491 -7.86 -7.46 -1.78
CA LYS A 491 -7.66 -8.31 -0.60
C LYS A 491 -6.19 -8.76 -0.49
N MET A 492 -5.65 -8.74 0.73
CA MET A 492 -4.28 -9.20 0.99
C MET A 492 -4.20 -10.74 1.05
N PRO A 493 -3.13 -11.37 0.50
CA PRO A 493 -2.83 -12.78 0.74
C PRO A 493 -2.32 -12.99 2.17
N ILE A 494 -2.18 -14.25 2.56
CA ILE A 494 -1.60 -14.63 3.86
C ILE A 494 -0.13 -14.18 3.98
N THR A 495 0.24 -13.71 5.16
CA THR A 495 1.60 -13.30 5.52
C THR A 495 1.92 -13.69 6.97
N SER A 496 3.19 -13.83 7.28
CA SER A 496 3.71 -13.93 8.64
C SER A 496 5.15 -13.43 8.71
N ALA A 497 5.58 -13.04 9.91
CA ALA A 497 6.95 -12.66 10.18
C ALA A 497 7.32 -12.91 11.65
N ILE A 498 8.52 -13.44 11.87
CA ILE A 498 9.26 -13.34 13.14
C ILE A 498 9.58 -11.86 13.37
N THR A 499 9.16 -11.31 14.50
CA THR A 499 9.45 -9.91 14.86
C THR A 499 10.40 -9.77 16.03
N ARG A 500 10.54 -10.82 16.84
CA ARG A 500 11.43 -10.85 18.00
C ARG A 500 12.03 -12.23 18.19
N THR A 501 13.33 -12.25 18.47
CA THR A 501 14.10 -13.47 18.76
C THR A 501 14.83 -13.28 20.08
N LYS A 502 14.61 -14.20 21.04
CA LYS A 502 15.30 -14.21 22.33
C LYS A 502 15.96 -15.56 22.55
N MET A 503 17.23 -15.54 22.90
CA MET A 503 17.98 -16.73 23.26
C MET A 503 18.01 -16.89 24.77
N ARG A 504 17.81 -18.13 25.24
CA ARG A 504 18.01 -18.50 26.63
C ARG A 504 19.10 -19.57 26.70
N GLN A 505 20.25 -19.20 27.23
CA GLN A 505 21.31 -20.13 27.61
C GLN A 505 21.20 -20.40 29.12
N PRO A 506 20.61 -21.53 29.55
CA PRO A 506 20.63 -21.90 30.95
C PRO A 506 22.05 -22.33 31.39
N GLU A 507 22.38 -22.20 32.67
CA GLU A 507 23.66 -22.70 33.23
C GLU A 507 23.79 -24.23 33.12
N GLN A 508 22.65 -24.94 33.08
CA GLN A 508 22.53 -26.38 32.85
C GLN A 508 21.35 -26.63 31.90
N GLY A 509 21.56 -27.42 30.84
CA GLY A 509 20.54 -27.75 29.83
C GLY A 509 20.89 -27.26 28.43
N GLU A 510 20.04 -27.61 27.46
CA GLU A 510 20.21 -27.22 26.06
C GLU A 510 19.76 -25.75 25.83
N PRO A 511 20.43 -25.01 24.93
CA PRO A 511 20.04 -23.65 24.60
C PRO A 511 18.65 -23.63 23.97
N MET A 512 17.80 -22.72 24.44
CA MET A 512 16.45 -22.52 23.92
C MET A 512 16.33 -21.20 23.17
N VAL A 513 15.43 -21.17 22.19
CA VAL A 513 15.02 -19.96 21.49
C VAL A 513 13.55 -19.69 21.75
N SER A 514 13.23 -18.43 22.00
CA SER A 514 11.86 -17.89 22.01
C SER A 514 11.70 -17.00 20.78
N LEU A 515 10.75 -17.36 19.93
CA LEU A 515 10.37 -16.60 18.74
C LEU A 515 8.96 -16.02 18.94
N GLU A 516 8.80 -14.74 18.62
CA GLU A 516 7.50 -14.06 18.62
C GLU A 516 7.26 -13.41 17.25
N GLY A 517 5.99 -13.25 16.87
CA GLY A 517 5.66 -12.61 15.62
C GLY A 517 4.17 -12.44 15.37
N TYR A 518 3.84 -12.06 14.14
CA TYR A 518 2.47 -11.96 13.66
C TYR A 518 2.22 -12.90 12.47
N ALA A 519 0.94 -13.22 12.27
CA ALA A 519 0.40 -13.80 11.05
C ALA A 519 -0.92 -13.08 10.70
N TYR A 520 -1.19 -12.86 9.42
CA TYR A 520 -2.38 -12.15 8.96
C TYR A 520 -2.79 -12.62 7.56
N SER A 521 -4.09 -12.68 7.29
CA SER A 521 -4.62 -12.93 5.95
C SER A 521 -5.72 -11.91 5.68
N GLY A 522 -5.72 -11.32 4.48
CA GLY A 522 -6.74 -10.35 4.10
C GLY A 522 -8.09 -11.00 3.81
N GLY A 523 -9.09 -10.18 3.45
CA GLY A 523 -10.42 -10.65 3.09
C GLY A 523 -11.17 -11.40 4.21
N GLY A 524 -10.82 -11.17 5.48
CA GLY A 524 -11.54 -11.67 6.64
C GLY A 524 -11.25 -13.12 7.02
N ARG A 525 -10.17 -13.69 6.48
CA ARG A 525 -9.77 -15.09 6.71
C ARG A 525 -8.97 -15.23 8.00
N GLU A 526 -9.39 -16.16 8.86
CA GLU A 526 -8.72 -16.41 10.13
C GLU A 526 -7.42 -17.22 9.93
N ILE A 527 -6.40 -16.93 10.74
CA ILE A 527 -5.19 -17.76 10.81
C ILE A 527 -5.49 -19.02 11.63
N GLN A 528 -5.40 -20.17 10.97
CA GLN A 528 -5.59 -21.48 11.60
C GLN A 528 -4.30 -21.99 12.25
N ARG A 529 -3.14 -21.67 11.66
CA ARG A 529 -1.88 -22.26 12.08
C ARG A 529 -0.67 -21.40 11.72
N VAL A 530 0.34 -21.44 12.57
CA VAL A 530 1.67 -20.87 12.32
C VAL A 530 2.71 -21.97 12.57
N ASP A 531 3.46 -22.29 11.53
CA ASP A 531 4.52 -23.30 11.56
C ASP A 531 5.87 -22.60 11.68
N VAL A 532 6.70 -23.04 12.62
CA VAL A 532 8.05 -22.52 12.89
C VAL A 532 9.08 -23.62 12.67
N SER A 533 10.18 -23.26 12.02
CA SER A 533 11.29 -24.15 11.74
C SER A 533 12.57 -23.55 12.32
N LEU A 534 13.39 -24.36 12.97
CA LEU A 534 14.70 -23.95 13.48
C LEU A 534 15.87 -24.41 12.59
N ASP A 535 15.60 -25.12 11.50
CA ASP A 535 16.60 -25.76 10.64
C ASP A 535 16.54 -25.27 9.17
N GLY A 536 16.04 -24.06 8.91
CA GLY A 536 15.97 -23.51 7.55
C GLY A 536 14.76 -23.96 6.71
N GLY A 537 13.83 -24.71 7.29
CA GLY A 537 12.54 -25.08 6.71
C GLY A 537 12.38 -26.59 6.43
N HIS A 538 13.25 -27.43 7.01
CA HIS A 538 13.23 -28.88 6.79
C HIS A 538 12.25 -29.57 7.75
N THR A 539 12.23 -29.16 9.01
CA THR A 539 11.28 -29.65 10.03
C THR A 539 10.49 -28.51 10.64
N TRP A 540 9.28 -28.81 11.12
CA TRP A 540 8.31 -27.80 11.52
C TRP A 540 7.63 -28.16 12.83
N ASP A 541 7.63 -27.21 13.74
CA ASP A 541 6.83 -27.22 14.96
C ASP A 541 5.67 -26.22 14.85
N GLN A 542 4.74 -26.34 15.79
CA GLN A 542 3.57 -25.47 15.87
C GLN A 542 3.82 -24.33 16.87
N ALA A 543 3.68 -23.09 16.41
CA ALA A 543 3.65 -21.95 17.30
C ALA A 543 2.30 -21.89 18.03
N ARG A 544 2.32 -21.40 19.27
CA ARG A 544 1.12 -21.07 20.03
C ARG A 544 0.55 -19.74 19.53
N LEU A 545 -0.67 -19.78 18.99
CA LEU A 545 -1.44 -18.57 18.70
C LEU A 545 -1.93 -17.94 20.01
N LEU A 546 -1.79 -16.62 20.15
CA LEU A 546 -2.32 -15.88 21.28
C LEU A 546 -3.82 -15.62 21.09
N GLN A 547 -4.55 -15.51 22.20
CA GLN A 547 -6.01 -15.26 22.24
C GLN A 547 -6.34 -13.84 22.74
N ASP A 548 -5.41 -12.92 22.50
CA ASP A 548 -5.50 -11.52 22.90
C ASP A 548 -6.49 -10.71 22.05
N ASP A 549 -6.99 -11.30 20.96
CA ASP A 549 -8.04 -10.75 20.11
C ASP A 549 -9.45 -11.08 20.60
N MET A 550 -9.65 -12.17 21.35
CA MET A 550 -10.97 -12.75 21.68
C MET A 550 -11.94 -11.83 22.45
N LYS A 551 -11.47 -10.72 22.99
CA LYS A 551 -12.28 -9.76 23.77
C LYS A 551 -12.47 -8.42 23.05
N LEU A 552 -12.07 -8.33 21.80
CA LEU A 552 -12.06 -7.07 21.06
C LEU A 552 -13.34 -6.89 20.25
N GLU A 553 -13.58 -5.64 19.85
CA GLU A 553 -14.61 -5.29 18.88
C GLU A 553 -14.12 -5.72 17.48
N GLN A 554 -14.22 -7.02 17.18
CA GLN A 554 -13.59 -7.65 16.00
C GLN A 554 -14.27 -7.33 14.66
N GLY A 555 -15.41 -6.62 14.65
CA GLY A 555 -16.27 -6.56 13.47
C GLY A 555 -16.93 -7.91 13.16
N HIS A 556 -17.28 -8.15 11.91
CA HIS A 556 -18.01 -9.33 11.44
C HIS A 556 -17.10 -10.46 10.90
N GLN A 557 -15.81 -10.21 10.65
CA GLN A 557 -14.85 -11.22 10.14
C GLN A 557 -13.46 -11.06 10.79
N ALA A 558 -12.51 -11.95 10.47
CA ALA A 558 -11.16 -11.90 11.01
C ALA A 558 -10.32 -10.79 10.35
N TRP A 559 -10.50 -9.55 10.80
CA TRP A 559 -9.81 -8.36 10.27
C TRP A 559 -8.45 -8.09 10.90
N CYS A 560 -8.11 -8.83 11.96
CA CYS A 560 -6.91 -8.63 12.75
C CYS A 560 -5.85 -9.68 12.45
N TRP A 561 -4.60 -9.39 12.82
CA TRP A 561 -3.56 -10.41 12.88
C TRP A 561 -3.84 -11.41 14.01
N LYS A 562 -3.16 -12.55 13.98
CA LYS A 562 -2.90 -13.36 15.17
C LYS A 562 -1.44 -13.16 15.55
N ARG A 563 -1.18 -12.77 16.79
CA ARG A 563 0.16 -12.85 17.37
C ARG A 563 0.44 -14.29 17.76
N TRP A 564 1.70 -14.71 17.66
CA TRP A 564 2.11 -16.07 17.98
C TRP A 564 3.43 -16.07 18.75
N ARG A 565 3.63 -17.16 19.51
CA ARG A 565 4.88 -17.43 20.24
C ARG A 565 5.29 -18.87 20.05
N TYR A 566 6.60 -19.09 19.98
CA TYR A 566 7.20 -20.41 19.94
C TYR A 566 8.40 -20.45 20.88
N GLU A 567 8.52 -21.53 21.63
CA GLU A 567 9.70 -21.85 22.44
C GLU A 567 10.18 -23.24 22.06
N GLY A 568 11.46 -23.38 21.76
CA GLY A 568 12.05 -24.65 21.34
C GLY A 568 13.54 -24.74 21.64
N HIS A 569 14.05 -25.97 21.68
CA HIS A 569 15.49 -26.21 21.79
C HIS A 569 16.13 -26.00 20.43
N LEU A 570 17.30 -25.36 20.42
CA LEU A 570 18.06 -25.28 19.18
C LEU A 570 18.50 -26.70 18.75
N PRO A 571 18.41 -27.03 17.45
CA PRO A 571 18.93 -28.29 16.95
C PRO A 571 20.42 -28.42 17.29
N ALA A 572 20.87 -29.65 17.56
CA ALA A 572 22.26 -29.90 17.89
C ALA A 572 23.17 -29.44 16.74
N GLU A 573 24.41 -29.02 17.04
CA GLU A 573 25.36 -28.47 16.05
C GLU A 573 25.67 -29.36 14.83
N LYS A 574 25.26 -30.64 14.86
CA LYS A 574 25.43 -31.61 13.76
C LYS A 574 24.20 -31.68 12.84
N GLU A 575 23.06 -31.17 13.26
CA GLU A 575 21.76 -31.28 12.58
C GLU A 575 21.42 -30.05 11.74
N VAL A 576 22.16 -28.94 11.90
CA VAL A 576 22.05 -27.75 11.03
C VAL A 576 22.76 -28.04 9.70
N ALA A 577 22.05 -28.71 8.79
CA ALA A 577 22.62 -29.28 7.56
C ALA A 577 23.01 -28.25 6.48
N ASP A 578 22.58 -26.98 6.59
CA ASP A 578 22.79 -25.94 5.56
C ASP A 578 23.53 -24.70 6.10
N ALA A 579 24.41 -24.86 7.09
CA ALA A 579 25.37 -23.79 7.40
C ALA A 579 26.33 -23.65 6.21
N GLU A 580 26.00 -22.77 5.25
CA GLU A 580 26.88 -22.43 4.14
C GLU A 580 28.29 -22.15 4.69
N LYS A 581 29.26 -22.91 4.19
CA LYS A 581 30.66 -22.88 4.64
C LYS A 581 31.40 -21.62 4.16
N HIS A 582 30.70 -20.49 4.03
CA HIS A 582 31.32 -19.21 3.79
C HIS A 582 31.79 -18.65 5.14
N ASN A 583 33.09 -18.77 5.38
CA ASN A 583 33.83 -17.97 6.37
C ASN A 583 33.80 -18.40 7.85
N LYS A 584 33.82 -19.72 8.16
CA LYS A 584 33.97 -20.30 9.52
C LYS A 584 32.86 -19.96 10.54
N GLU A 585 31.82 -19.22 10.18
CA GLU A 585 30.67 -18.93 11.04
C GLU A 585 29.49 -19.85 10.67
N ARG A 586 28.94 -20.57 11.65
CA ARG A 586 27.73 -21.39 11.47
C ARG A 586 26.49 -20.54 11.78
N LYS A 587 25.50 -20.56 10.89
CA LYS A 587 24.23 -19.85 11.06
C LYS A 587 23.09 -20.85 11.17
N ALA A 588 22.25 -20.69 12.18
CA ALA A 588 20.92 -21.30 12.18
C ALA A 588 19.95 -20.32 11.52
N THR A 589 19.08 -20.78 10.64
CA THR A 589 18.07 -19.93 10.01
C THR A 589 16.70 -20.32 10.52
N PHE A 590 16.08 -19.43 11.30
CA PHE A 590 14.72 -19.61 11.77
C PHE A 590 13.74 -19.22 10.68
N VAL A 591 12.71 -20.03 10.47
CA VAL A 591 11.74 -19.85 9.40
C VAL A 591 10.33 -19.88 9.95
N VAL A 592 9.45 -19.01 9.44
CA VAL A 592 8.02 -19.05 9.77
C VAL A 592 7.15 -19.00 8.52
N LYS A 593 6.02 -19.73 8.59
CA LYS A 593 4.92 -19.66 7.63
C LYS A 593 3.57 -19.82 8.33
N ALA A 594 2.53 -19.22 7.79
CA ALA A 594 1.16 -19.34 8.30
C ALA A 594 0.25 -20.08 7.32
N THR A 595 -0.90 -20.54 7.82
CA THR A 595 -2.01 -21.12 7.05
C THR A 595 -3.33 -20.50 7.52
N ASP A 596 -4.17 -20.04 6.57
CA ASP A 596 -5.49 -19.46 6.88
C ASP A 596 -6.62 -20.50 6.82
N ASP A 597 -7.85 -20.07 7.12
CA ASP A 597 -9.06 -20.89 7.16
C ASP A 597 -9.53 -21.44 5.80
N ALA A 598 -9.02 -20.85 4.71
CA ALA A 598 -9.16 -21.39 3.35
C ALA A 598 -7.95 -22.25 2.95
N TYR A 599 -7.06 -22.56 3.88
CA TYR A 599 -5.82 -23.32 3.68
C TYR A 599 -4.86 -22.71 2.66
N ASN A 600 -4.94 -21.39 2.42
CA ASN A 600 -3.86 -20.71 1.70
C ASN A 600 -2.61 -20.73 2.59
N THR A 601 -1.46 -20.95 1.96
CA THR A 601 -0.15 -20.97 2.61
C THR A 601 0.81 -20.03 1.89
N GLN A 602 1.91 -19.68 2.56
CA GLN A 602 2.96 -18.84 2.01
C GLN A 602 3.90 -19.64 1.09
N PRO A 603 4.38 -19.05 -0.02
CA PRO A 603 5.38 -19.67 -0.88
C PRO A 603 6.72 -19.79 -0.17
N GLN A 604 7.53 -20.78 -0.58
CA GLN A 604 8.81 -21.06 0.07
C GLN A 604 9.90 -20.00 -0.20
N THR A 605 9.92 -19.43 -1.41
CA THR A 605 11.02 -18.56 -1.86
C THR A 605 10.50 -17.27 -2.51
N TYR A 606 11.29 -16.21 -2.41
CA TYR A 606 10.96 -14.91 -2.98
C TYR A 606 11.06 -14.88 -4.50
N GLU A 607 11.94 -15.68 -5.08
CA GLU A 607 12.15 -15.80 -6.52
C GLU A 607 10.89 -16.28 -7.23
N SER A 608 10.14 -17.19 -6.59
CA SER A 608 8.90 -17.75 -7.13
C SER A 608 7.77 -16.72 -7.26
N ILE A 609 7.80 -15.67 -6.44
CA ILE A 609 6.80 -14.59 -6.39
C ILE A 609 7.39 -13.22 -6.71
N TYR A 610 8.62 -13.20 -7.25
CA TYR A 610 9.30 -11.96 -7.53
C TYR A 610 8.46 -11.09 -8.47
N ASN A 611 8.44 -9.79 -8.21
CA ASN A 611 7.90 -8.80 -9.13
C ASN A 611 8.67 -7.50 -8.97
N LEU A 612 8.82 -6.72 -10.05
CA LEU A 612 9.66 -5.52 -10.06
C LEU A 612 9.24 -4.48 -9.00
N ARG A 613 7.95 -4.41 -8.64
CA ARG A 613 7.45 -3.48 -7.60
C ARG A 613 7.72 -3.95 -6.18
N GLY A 614 8.17 -5.19 -5.99
CA GLY A 614 8.35 -5.77 -4.66
C GLY A 614 7.08 -5.80 -3.81
N ASN A 615 5.92 -5.94 -4.46
CA ASN A 615 4.63 -6.03 -3.78
C ASN A 615 4.37 -7.48 -3.35
N LEU A 616 3.57 -7.67 -2.30
CA LEU A 616 3.11 -8.99 -1.82
C LEU A 616 4.26 -9.95 -1.48
N ALA A 617 5.31 -9.42 -0.83
CA ALA A 617 6.51 -10.14 -0.40
C ALA A 617 6.21 -11.13 0.76
N THR A 618 5.48 -12.19 0.44
CA THR A 618 4.85 -13.10 1.40
C THR A 618 5.51 -14.47 1.49
N ALA A 619 6.69 -14.66 0.90
CA ALA A 619 7.45 -15.89 1.12
C ALA A 619 7.82 -16.08 2.60
N TRP A 620 8.20 -17.30 2.99
CA TRP A 620 8.56 -17.63 4.36
C TRP A 620 9.58 -16.63 4.92
N HIS A 621 9.32 -16.08 6.11
CA HIS A 621 10.29 -15.18 6.74
C HIS A 621 11.44 -15.98 7.30
N ARG A 622 12.66 -15.53 7.03
CA ARG A 622 13.90 -16.15 7.44
C ARG A 622 14.68 -15.17 8.31
N VAL A 623 15.05 -15.60 9.50
CA VAL A 623 15.90 -14.83 10.41
C VAL A 623 17.15 -15.66 10.70
N ASP A 624 18.29 -15.16 10.26
CA ASP A 624 19.57 -15.79 10.54
C ASP A 624 20.02 -15.50 11.98
N TYR A 625 20.52 -16.54 12.63
CA TYR A 625 21.13 -16.51 13.94
C TYR A 625 22.57 -17.00 13.85
N GLU A 626 23.52 -16.13 14.19
CA GLU A 626 24.94 -16.48 14.25
C GLU A 626 25.24 -17.28 15.53
N VAL A 627 25.73 -18.51 15.39
CA VAL A 627 26.25 -19.31 16.49
C VAL A 627 27.75 -19.02 16.60
N LYS A 628 28.16 -18.24 17.63
CA LYS A 628 29.58 -18.02 17.90
C LYS A 628 30.17 -19.18 18.69
N ASP A 629 31.22 -19.76 18.15
CA ASP A 629 32.01 -20.83 18.76
C ASP A 629 33.19 -20.21 19.53
N GLU A 630 32.97 -19.83 20.80
CA GLU A 630 34.05 -19.40 21.68
C GLU A 630 34.44 -20.59 22.58
N GLY A 631 35.57 -21.22 22.28
CA GLY A 631 36.02 -22.46 22.90
C GLY A 631 35.90 -22.51 24.42
N LYS A 632 35.46 -23.68 24.92
CA LYS A 632 35.24 -24.08 26.33
C LYS A 632 34.33 -23.22 27.21
N HIS A 633 33.99 -21.99 26.84
CA HIS A 633 32.93 -21.20 27.47
C HIS A 633 32.22 -20.35 26.42
N SER A 634 31.27 -20.96 25.71
CA SER A 634 30.50 -20.31 24.67
C SER A 634 29.53 -19.28 25.28
N LYS A 635 29.82 -17.99 25.08
CA LYS A 635 28.85 -16.90 25.30
C LYS A 635 28.14 -16.60 23.98
N ALA A 636 26.82 -16.77 23.95
CA ALA A 636 26.00 -16.31 22.82
C ALA A 636 25.95 -14.78 22.78
N VAL A 637 26.27 -14.20 21.63
CA VAL A 637 26.03 -12.78 21.35
C VAL A 637 25.05 -12.70 20.19
N VAL A 638 23.83 -12.21 20.47
CA VAL A 638 22.84 -11.92 19.43
C VAL A 638 23.36 -10.74 18.62
N LYS A 639 23.82 -11.00 17.40
CA LYS A 639 23.83 -9.97 16.35
C LYS A 639 22.59 -10.18 15.51
N THR A 640 21.51 -9.51 15.85
CA THR A 640 20.53 -9.16 14.83
C THR A 640 21.27 -8.30 13.81
N LYS A 641 21.52 -8.83 12.61
CA LYS A 641 21.71 -7.94 11.46
C LYS A 641 20.37 -7.28 11.18
N THR A 642 19.97 -6.34 12.02
CA THR A 642 19.15 -5.23 11.57
C THR A 642 20.05 -4.39 10.67
N ALA A 643 20.07 -4.75 9.39
CA ALA A 643 20.53 -3.88 8.32
C ALA A 643 19.43 -2.87 7.94
#